data_AF-A0A2M8N9E6-F1
#
_entry.id   AF-A0A2M8N9E6-F1
#
_cell.length_a   1.000
_cell.length_b   1.000
_cell.length_c   1.000
_cell.angle_alpha   90.00
_cell.angle_beta   90.00
_cell.angle_gamma   90.00
#
_symmetry.space_group_name_H-M   'P 1'
#
loop_
_entity.id
_entity.type
_entity.pdbx_description
1 polymer ?
#
loop_
_entity_poly.entity_id
_entity_poly.type
_entity_poly.pdbx_seq_one_letter_code
_entity_poly.pdbx_strand_id
1 'polypeptide(L)'
;MNFLTPVAFLGGLLAIPIILMYMLRLRRREVPISSTFLWQQVLQDTEANTPWQRLRRNLLLILQLIILAFIVLALARPFMTVQAVSAGQVTVLLDASASMQANDMDGGHTRFEIAQQEALNIVETLSAGDRMTVIRVAEVPEVLASSTTDRSLLRDVIRTARVSSAQSDWNAALNLAVSGLAGAEDFTMVIIGDGGLPPGTGIPGSNVELIYIPVGNSGDNIAITALATRALPGQPPELYARITNFSETEARVVFTLFVDGERFVTQNQTVPPNSSLPVISSALPDGFEFIQATLTKSVNSIAQDYLTIDNTAYAVSGHDHIRRVLLVTSGNIYIEQVLRSLPGLNTVRAEGTGSIPDGYDLYIFDQVVPQNLPQGDLLFINPQEDSPFFTRMAESQNTQNPIVLDPADPRMTYVDVSQLHVLKLTQLANVEWADPLIMVDGGALLLAGEVDGRQIAVMPFNLRESDLPLQVTWPILMANLAEWFTPRTVIDITDSLSVGESLAIHPPFETDVVRITAPDEQVYELPFERDTVVFAATTHPGFYQLELLKDGQLIGSQQFAVNLFSLLESAIQPVSIDNLIVEGTQISVGIQDELGQRELWSYVIVLALLFLLIEWYAYHRQMRVPTVFRPISGRKLQAAS
;
A
#
# COMPACT_ATOMS: atom_id res chain seq x y z
N MET A 1 23.25 25.59 32.21
CA MET A 1 22.40 26.14 31.13
C MET A 1 23.30 26.93 30.21
N ASN A 2 23.42 26.45 28.97
CA ASN A 2 24.16 27.12 27.91
C ASN A 2 23.15 27.89 27.02
N PHE A 3 23.64 28.84 26.24
CA PHE A 3 22.83 29.73 25.40
C PHE A 3 23.34 29.66 23.97
N LEU A 4 22.44 29.47 23.00
CA LEU A 4 22.80 29.45 21.58
C LEU A 4 23.19 30.84 21.06
N THR A 5 22.58 31.90 21.60
CA THR A 5 22.73 33.28 21.14
C THR A 5 23.06 34.22 22.31
N PRO A 6 24.26 34.10 22.94
CA PRO A 6 24.63 34.90 24.11
C PRO A 6 24.65 36.42 23.83
N VAL A 7 24.78 36.83 22.57
CA VAL A 7 24.68 38.24 22.14
C VAL A 7 23.33 38.86 22.49
N ALA A 8 22.26 38.05 22.60
CA ALA A 8 20.92 38.53 22.92
C ALA A 8 20.84 39.23 24.29
N PHE A 9 21.75 38.95 25.22
CA PHE A 9 21.82 39.64 26.52
C PHE A 9 22.07 41.16 26.38
N LEU A 10 22.62 41.63 25.25
CA LEU A 10 22.71 43.05 24.95
C LEU A 10 21.33 43.74 24.87
N GLY A 11 20.28 42.99 24.52
CA GLY A 11 18.90 43.47 24.56
C GLY A 11 18.45 43.93 25.95
N GLY A 12 19.12 43.45 27.02
CA GLY A 12 18.91 43.94 28.39
C GLY A 12 19.20 45.43 28.56
N LEU A 13 20.01 46.04 27.68
CA LEU A 13 20.26 47.48 27.68
C LEU A 13 18.99 48.31 27.44
N LEU A 14 17.92 47.72 26.87
CA LEU A 14 16.61 48.36 26.76
C LEU A 14 15.96 48.66 28.12
N ALA A 15 16.44 48.06 29.22
CA ALA A 15 16.02 48.43 30.57
C ALA A 15 16.37 49.89 30.89
N ILE A 16 17.48 50.40 30.36
CA ILE A 16 17.98 51.77 30.61
C ILE A 16 16.95 52.82 30.15
N PRO A 17 16.52 52.88 28.88
CA PRO A 17 15.52 53.85 28.44
C PRO A 17 14.15 53.64 29.11
N ILE A 18 13.74 52.41 29.44
CA ILE A 18 12.49 52.14 30.18
C ILE A 18 12.52 52.81 31.56
N ILE A 19 13.61 52.60 32.30
CA ILE A 19 13.80 53.22 33.62
C ILE A 19 13.87 54.75 33.49
N LEU A 20 14.59 55.26 32.49
CA LEU A 20 14.73 56.71 32.22
C LEU A 20 13.39 57.37 31.90
N MET A 21 12.59 56.77 31.01
CA MET A 21 11.24 57.24 30.67
C MET A 21 10.33 57.26 31.90
N TYR A 22 10.45 56.25 32.76
CA TYR A 22 9.69 56.17 33.99
C TYR A 22 10.10 57.25 35.00
N MET A 23 11.40 57.57 35.07
CA MET A 23 11.96 58.61 35.93
C MET A 23 11.59 60.03 35.45
N LEU A 24 11.49 60.24 34.13
CA LEU A 24 11.16 61.54 33.52
C LEU A 24 9.67 61.92 33.63
N ARG A 25 8.80 61.03 34.11
CA ARG A 25 7.36 61.29 34.20
C ARG A 25 6.99 62.11 35.43
N LEU A 26 7.31 63.41 35.43
CA LEU A 26 6.76 64.36 36.41
C LEU A 26 5.27 64.59 36.15
N ARG A 27 4.40 63.98 36.96
CA ARG A 27 2.98 64.37 36.99
C ARG A 27 2.82 65.64 37.83
N ARG A 28 2.76 66.79 37.17
CA ARG A 28 2.26 68.03 37.78
C ARG A 28 0.74 68.03 37.67
N ARG A 29 0.06 68.11 38.81
CA ARG A 29 -1.41 68.26 38.85
C ARG A 29 -1.67 69.74 39.08
N GLU A 30 -2.14 70.42 38.05
CA GLU A 30 -2.52 71.81 38.17
C GLU A 30 -3.82 71.89 38.96
N VAL A 31 -3.78 72.58 40.09
CA VAL A 31 -4.93 72.83 40.94
C VAL A 31 -5.20 74.33 40.88
N PRO A 32 -6.39 74.77 40.41
CA PRO A 32 -6.75 76.18 40.44
C PRO A 32 -6.94 76.62 41.90
N ILE A 33 -6.19 77.64 42.30
CA ILE A 33 -6.25 78.27 43.62
C ILE A 33 -6.49 79.77 43.45
N SER A 34 -7.31 80.33 44.34
CA SER A 34 -7.86 81.69 44.19
C SER A 34 -6.86 82.83 44.42
N SER A 35 -5.64 82.56 44.89
CA SER A 35 -4.55 83.56 45.00
C SER A 35 -3.18 82.89 45.04
N THR A 36 -2.23 83.39 44.24
CA THR A 36 -0.83 82.91 44.16
C THR A 36 0.12 83.61 45.14
N PHE A 37 -0.35 84.65 45.84
CA PHE A 37 0.48 85.52 46.68
C PHE A 37 1.14 84.78 47.86
N LEU A 38 0.44 83.82 48.47
CA LEU A 38 0.96 83.03 49.60
C LEU A 38 1.90 81.88 49.17
N TRP A 39 1.95 81.53 47.88
CA TRP A 39 2.80 80.45 47.37
C TRP A 39 4.19 80.92 46.93
N GLN A 40 4.37 82.21 46.66
CA GLN A 40 5.68 82.78 46.34
C GLN A 40 6.68 82.69 47.51
N GLN A 41 6.21 82.65 48.76
CA GLN A 41 7.07 82.49 49.95
C GLN A 41 7.37 81.02 50.31
N VAL A 42 6.69 80.03 49.71
CA VAL A 42 6.92 78.59 49.96
C VAL A 42 7.78 77.94 48.86
N LEU A 43 8.02 78.65 47.75
CA LEU A 43 8.85 78.16 46.64
C LEU A 43 10.37 78.26 46.90
N GLN A 44 10.80 78.81 48.05
CA GLN A 44 12.22 78.92 48.39
C GLN A 44 12.85 77.64 48.98
N ASP A 45 12.09 76.58 49.25
CA ASP A 45 12.64 75.26 49.60
C ASP A 45 12.38 74.22 48.51
N THR A 46 12.91 74.48 47.31
CA THR A 46 13.10 73.44 46.28
C THR A 46 14.57 73.16 46.04
N GLU A 47 15.33 73.00 47.12
CA GLU A 47 16.58 72.26 47.04
C GLU A 47 16.34 70.75 47.05
N ALA A 48 17.13 70.08 46.21
CA ALA A 48 17.21 68.64 46.01
C ALA A 48 16.18 68.02 45.04
N ASN A 49 16.26 68.42 43.77
CA ASN A 49 16.19 67.44 42.67
C ASN A 49 17.33 66.41 42.87
N THR A 50 17.14 65.46 43.79
CA THR A 50 17.89 64.20 43.73
C THR A 50 17.07 63.29 42.84
N PRO A 51 17.54 62.94 41.63
CA PRO A 51 16.82 62.09 40.67
C PRO A 51 16.58 60.65 41.18
N TRP A 52 16.92 60.38 42.44
CA TRP A 52 17.03 59.06 43.06
C TRP A 52 16.29 58.90 44.39
N GLN A 53 15.38 59.81 44.78
CA GLN A 53 14.67 59.68 46.06
C GLN A 53 13.52 58.67 46.08
N ARG A 54 13.87 57.41 45.78
CA ARG A 54 13.05 56.19 45.81
C ARG A 54 12.30 56.00 44.51
N LEU A 55 12.76 55.03 43.72
CA LEU A 55 11.94 54.25 42.80
C LEU A 55 10.74 53.73 43.61
N ARG A 56 9.69 54.55 43.78
CA ARG A 56 8.50 54.17 44.52
C ARG A 56 8.03 52.88 43.87
N ARG A 57 7.91 51.82 44.68
CA ARG A 57 7.57 50.45 44.26
C ARG A 57 6.36 50.48 43.32
N ASN A 58 6.61 50.66 42.03
CA ASN A 58 5.57 50.61 41.02
C ASN A 58 5.62 49.21 40.46
N LEU A 59 4.60 48.45 40.82
CA LEU A 59 4.39 47.08 40.36
C LEU A 59 4.54 46.98 38.84
N LEU A 60 4.09 47.99 38.08
CA LEU A 60 4.17 48.02 36.61
C LEU A 60 5.60 48.08 36.09
N LEU A 61 6.48 48.90 36.69
CA LEU A 61 7.87 48.99 36.24
C LEU A 61 8.62 47.68 36.50
N ILE A 62 8.37 47.04 37.66
CA ILE A 62 8.93 45.73 37.96
C ILE A 62 8.44 44.70 36.94
N LEU A 63 7.16 44.75 36.57
CA LEU A 63 6.58 43.83 35.60
C LEU A 63 7.15 44.02 34.19
N GLN A 64 7.32 45.26 33.74
CA GLN A 64 7.97 45.57 32.44
C GLN A 64 9.42 45.07 32.38
N LEU A 65 10.17 45.22 33.47
CA LEU A 65 11.53 44.70 33.56
C LEU A 65 11.56 43.17 33.57
N ILE A 66 10.60 42.52 34.22
CA ILE A 66 10.45 41.06 34.19
C ILE A 66 10.09 40.57 32.78
N ILE A 67 9.17 41.24 32.09
CA ILE A 67 8.79 40.91 30.71
C ILE A 67 10.00 41.07 29.78
N LEU A 68 10.72 42.20 29.88
CA LEU A 68 11.95 42.41 29.12
C LEU A 68 12.99 41.32 29.42
N ALA A 69 13.17 40.97 30.69
CA ALA A 69 14.09 39.90 31.08
C ALA A 69 13.70 38.55 30.44
N PHE A 70 12.41 38.20 30.43
CA PHE A 70 11.95 36.99 29.76
C PHE A 70 12.09 37.05 28.24
N ILE A 71 11.83 38.20 27.60
CA ILE A 71 12.04 38.37 26.14
C ILE A 71 13.52 38.21 25.80
N VAL A 72 14.42 38.86 26.55
CA VAL A 72 15.87 38.75 26.37
C VAL A 72 16.34 37.31 26.61
N LEU A 73 15.80 36.64 27.63
CA LEU A 73 16.09 35.24 27.91
C LEU A 73 15.58 34.32 26.79
N ALA A 74 14.38 34.54 26.24
CA ALA A 74 13.85 33.77 25.12
C ALA A 74 14.70 33.97 23.86
N LEU A 75 15.13 35.21 23.58
CA LEU A 75 16.01 35.53 22.45
C LEU A 75 17.41 34.93 22.61
N ALA A 76 17.90 34.77 23.84
CA ALA A 76 19.16 34.10 24.16
C ALA A 76 19.11 32.58 23.96
N ARG A 77 17.92 32.02 23.69
CA ARG A 77 17.68 30.59 23.41
C ARG A 77 18.40 29.67 24.40
N PRO A 78 17.98 29.63 25.68
CA PRO A 78 18.50 28.68 26.65
C PRO A 78 18.20 27.26 26.16
N PHE A 79 19.19 26.38 26.27
CA PHE A 79 19.01 24.96 25.96
C PHE A 79 19.44 24.07 27.12
N MET A 80 18.85 22.88 27.17
CA MET A 80 19.30 21.76 28.01
C MET A 80 19.94 20.71 27.13
N THR A 81 21.06 20.18 27.59
CA THR A 81 21.69 19.01 26.97
C THR A 81 20.90 17.76 27.33
N VAL A 82 20.44 17.04 26.32
CA VAL A 82 19.75 15.75 26.43
C VAL A 82 20.56 14.73 25.65
N GLN A 83 20.48 13.45 26.03
CA GLN A 83 21.04 12.38 25.21
C GLN A 83 20.35 12.38 23.84
N ALA A 84 21.13 12.35 22.75
CA ALA A 84 20.63 12.41 21.39
C ALA A 84 21.36 11.43 20.46
N VAL A 85 20.71 11.17 19.33
CA VAL A 85 21.32 10.53 18.16
C VAL A 85 22.30 11.53 17.54
N SER A 86 23.48 11.03 17.12
CA SER A 86 24.70 11.75 16.74
C SER A 86 24.54 13.04 15.89
N ALA A 87 25.53 13.93 16.00
CA ALA A 87 25.59 15.22 15.32
C ALA A 87 25.99 15.12 13.83
N GLY A 88 25.39 15.95 12.97
CA GLY A 88 25.72 16.03 11.53
C GLY A 88 24.54 15.69 10.61
N GLN A 89 24.59 14.54 9.93
CA GLN A 89 23.57 14.11 8.98
C GLN A 89 22.89 12.81 9.44
N VAL A 90 21.59 12.90 9.73
CA VAL A 90 20.77 11.79 10.23
C VAL A 90 19.82 11.33 9.12
N THR A 91 19.78 10.03 8.82
CA THR A 91 18.70 9.45 8.00
C THR A 91 17.84 8.55 8.84
N VAL A 92 16.55 8.87 8.92
CA VAL A 92 15.56 8.03 9.58
C VAL A 92 14.83 7.19 8.55
N LEU A 93 14.92 5.88 8.72
CA LEU A 93 14.12 4.89 8.03
C LEU A 93 12.95 4.54 8.94
N LEU A 94 11.76 4.97 8.54
CA LEU A 94 10.51 4.71 9.24
C LEU A 94 9.86 3.49 8.59
N ASP A 95 9.83 2.36 9.31
CA ASP A 95 9.13 1.17 8.85
C ASP A 95 7.63 1.45 8.77
N ALA A 96 7.06 1.19 7.60
CA ALA A 96 5.66 1.35 7.27
C ALA A 96 5.08 0.03 6.75
N SER A 97 5.67 -1.11 7.10
CA SER A 97 5.16 -2.45 6.78
C SER A 97 3.77 -2.71 7.38
N ALA A 98 3.12 -3.78 6.91
CA ALA A 98 1.82 -4.21 7.42
C ALA A 98 1.84 -4.51 8.94
N SER A 99 2.92 -5.11 9.46
CA SER A 99 3.08 -5.42 10.88
C SER A 99 3.06 -4.18 11.78
N MET A 100 3.44 -3.02 11.24
CA MET A 100 3.40 -1.73 11.96
C MET A 100 1.96 -1.23 12.22
N GLN A 101 0.94 -1.88 11.64
CA GLN A 101 -0.47 -1.63 11.98
C GLN A 101 -0.91 -2.33 13.28
N ALA A 102 -0.06 -3.17 13.88
CA ALA A 102 -0.39 -3.84 15.12
C ALA A 102 -0.70 -2.85 16.26
N ASN A 103 -1.73 -3.14 17.05
CA ASN A 103 -2.24 -2.29 18.13
C ASN A 103 -1.87 -2.79 19.54
N ASP A 104 -0.66 -3.34 19.68
CA ASP A 104 -0.10 -3.85 20.94
C ASP A 104 0.54 -2.76 21.83
N MET A 105 0.43 -1.50 21.41
CA MET A 105 0.96 -0.35 22.14
C MET A 105 -0.07 0.22 23.14
N ASP A 106 0.44 0.79 24.23
CA ASP A 106 -0.39 1.41 25.26
C ASP A 106 -1.29 2.51 24.67
N GLY A 107 -2.51 2.63 25.20
CA GLY A 107 -3.47 3.65 24.75
C GLY A 107 -4.20 3.31 23.44
N GLY A 108 -4.00 2.11 22.89
CA GLY A 108 -4.64 1.68 21.64
C GLY A 108 -4.01 2.28 20.39
N HIS A 109 -2.80 2.81 20.52
CA HIS A 109 -1.99 3.30 19.40
C HIS A 109 -1.47 2.14 18.56
N THR A 110 -1.23 2.40 17.28
CA THR A 110 -0.52 1.44 16.42
C THR A 110 0.99 1.57 16.61
N ARG A 111 1.75 0.53 16.26
CA ARG A 111 3.22 0.62 16.24
C ARG A 111 3.71 1.76 15.35
N PHE A 112 3.08 1.96 14.19
CA PHE A 112 3.44 3.06 13.29
C PHE A 112 3.27 4.43 13.94
N GLU A 113 2.20 4.66 14.72
CA GLU A 113 2.00 5.90 15.46
C GLU A 113 3.10 6.13 16.51
N ILE A 114 3.56 5.08 17.19
CA ILE A 114 4.69 5.18 18.12
C ILE A 114 5.99 5.46 17.37
N ALA A 115 6.22 4.81 16.22
CA ALA A 115 7.38 5.06 15.38
C ALA A 115 7.42 6.52 14.88
N GLN A 116 6.27 7.10 14.53
CA GLN A 116 6.14 8.53 14.23
C GLN A 116 6.50 9.41 15.44
N GLN A 117 6.07 9.04 16.65
CA GLN A 117 6.41 9.78 17.87
C GLN A 117 7.93 9.74 18.15
N GLU A 118 8.58 8.59 17.98
CA GLU A 118 10.03 8.49 18.14
C GLU A 118 10.79 9.28 17.07
N ALA A 119 10.34 9.24 15.81
CA ALA A 119 10.90 10.09 14.76
C ALA A 119 10.75 11.58 15.09
N LEU A 120 9.61 12.00 15.64
CA LEU A 120 9.39 13.38 16.10
C LEU A 120 10.30 13.75 17.29
N ASN A 121 10.54 12.82 18.22
CA ASN A 121 11.48 13.03 19.33
C ASN A 121 12.90 13.30 18.80
N ILE A 122 13.34 12.58 17.76
CA ILE A 122 14.63 12.83 17.11
C ILE A 122 14.66 14.24 16.49
N VAL A 123 13.59 14.68 15.83
CA VAL A 123 13.52 16.06 15.28
C VAL A 123 13.70 17.14 16.36
N GLU A 124 13.23 16.90 17.58
CA GLU A 124 13.39 17.83 18.70
C GLU A 124 14.81 17.88 19.28
N THR A 125 15.60 16.81 19.12
CA THR A 125 16.97 16.72 19.66
C THR A 125 18.04 17.21 18.70
N LEU A 126 17.71 17.37 17.41
CA LEU A 126 18.61 17.95 16.39
C LEU A 126 19.19 19.30 16.86
N SER A 127 20.43 19.59 16.49
CA SER A 127 21.08 20.89 16.62
C SER A 127 20.69 21.82 15.46
N ALA A 128 21.16 23.07 15.47
CA ALA A 128 20.80 24.06 14.45
C ALA A 128 21.47 23.80 13.07
N GLY A 129 22.55 23.02 13.03
CA GLY A 129 23.29 22.66 11.81
C GLY A 129 22.97 21.26 11.27
N ASP A 130 22.25 20.44 12.04
CA ASP A 130 22.02 19.05 11.69
C ASP A 130 20.98 18.92 10.58
N ARG A 131 21.26 18.03 9.62
CA ARG A 131 20.36 17.75 8.51
C ARG A 131 19.73 16.39 8.69
N MET A 132 18.43 16.31 8.41
CA MET A 132 17.69 15.06 8.50
C MET A 132 17.12 14.68 7.14
N THR A 133 17.22 13.40 6.80
CA THR A 133 16.47 12.74 5.72
C THR A 133 15.47 11.80 6.36
N VAL A 134 14.24 11.77 5.84
CA VAL A 134 13.20 10.84 6.30
C VAL A 134 12.79 9.97 5.13
N ILE A 135 12.91 8.66 5.29
CA ILE A 135 12.54 7.65 4.29
C ILE A 135 11.43 6.79 4.90
N ARG A 136 10.30 6.71 4.21
CA ARG A 136 9.23 5.75 4.49
C ARG A 136 9.62 4.43 3.84
N VAL A 137 9.77 3.38 4.64
CA VAL A 137 10.07 2.03 4.17
C VAL A 137 8.75 1.29 4.00
N ALA A 138 8.40 1.00 2.75
CA ALA A 138 7.18 0.30 2.37
C ALA A 138 7.50 -0.61 1.17
N GLU A 139 6.50 -1.15 0.47
CA GLU A 139 6.68 -1.93 -0.76
C GLU A 139 7.49 -1.18 -1.81
N VAL A 140 7.29 0.13 -1.90
CA VAL A 140 8.15 1.07 -2.64
C VAL A 140 8.64 2.12 -1.65
N PRO A 141 9.95 2.18 -1.35
CA PRO A 141 10.48 3.15 -0.40
C PRO A 141 10.42 4.57 -0.96
N GLU A 142 10.08 5.53 -0.11
CA GLU A 142 9.83 6.92 -0.50
C GLU A 142 10.62 7.89 0.37
N VAL A 143 11.34 8.84 -0.25
CA VAL A 143 12.00 9.93 0.48
C VAL A 143 10.98 11.04 0.75
N LEU A 144 10.48 11.10 1.98
CA LEU A 144 9.52 12.12 2.40
C LEU A 144 10.17 13.50 2.59
N ALA A 145 11.42 13.53 3.07
CA ALA A 145 12.23 14.74 3.16
C ALA A 145 13.70 14.41 2.92
N SER A 146 14.38 15.25 2.13
CA SER A 146 15.79 15.06 1.77
C SER A 146 16.67 16.12 2.41
N SER A 147 17.61 15.70 3.26
CA SER A 147 18.73 16.50 3.83
C SER A 147 18.36 17.94 4.18
N THR A 148 17.37 18.12 5.07
CA THR A 148 16.85 19.44 5.45
C THR A 148 17.12 19.76 6.93
N THR A 149 17.28 21.04 7.24
CA THR A 149 17.32 21.58 8.61
C THR A 149 15.94 22.11 9.06
N ASP A 150 14.95 22.12 8.16
CA ASP A 150 13.61 22.66 8.43
C ASP A 150 12.81 21.68 9.30
N ARG A 151 12.79 21.95 10.61
CA ARG A 151 12.05 21.14 11.58
C ARG A 151 10.54 21.25 11.43
N SER A 152 10.00 22.29 10.81
CA SER A 152 8.55 22.33 10.51
C SER A 152 8.22 21.32 9.44
N LEU A 153 8.96 21.34 8.33
CA LEU A 153 8.80 20.40 7.24
C LEU A 153 8.95 18.95 7.73
N LEU A 154 9.99 18.66 8.52
CA LEU A 154 10.21 17.32 9.08
C LEU A 154 9.04 16.83 9.94
N ARG A 155 8.50 17.70 10.83
CA ARG A 155 7.34 17.34 11.65
C ARG A 155 6.10 17.09 10.82
N ASP A 156 5.89 17.89 9.78
CA ASP A 156 4.72 17.77 8.92
C ASP A 156 4.78 16.46 8.12
N VAL A 157 5.90 16.17 7.45
CA VAL A 157 6.03 14.93 6.65
C VAL A 157 5.94 13.67 7.51
N ILE A 158 6.53 13.66 8.72
CA ILE A 158 6.46 12.52 9.62
C ILE A 158 5.00 12.28 10.06
N ARG A 159 4.26 13.34 10.41
CA ARG A 159 2.86 13.22 10.83
C ARG A 159 1.91 12.80 9.72
N THR A 160 2.21 13.17 8.47
CA THR A 160 1.38 12.81 7.31
C THR A 160 1.74 11.47 6.69
N ALA A 161 2.88 10.88 7.09
CA ALA A 161 3.29 9.57 6.62
C ALA A 161 2.19 8.53 6.91
N ARG A 162 1.97 7.60 5.97
CA ARG A 162 0.98 6.54 6.09
C ARG A 162 1.66 5.18 6.15
N VAL A 163 1.12 4.32 7.00
CA VAL A 163 1.46 2.89 7.02
C VAL A 163 0.98 2.23 5.72
N SER A 164 1.70 1.20 5.28
CA SER A 164 1.32 0.35 4.16
C SER A 164 0.66 -0.94 4.67
N SER A 165 -0.09 -1.58 3.78
CA SER A 165 -0.66 -2.91 3.98
C SER A 165 0.18 -4.01 3.35
N ALA A 166 1.36 -3.66 2.82
CA ALA A 166 2.29 -4.57 2.16
C ALA A 166 3.53 -4.84 3.01
N GLN A 167 4.35 -5.79 2.53
CA GLN A 167 5.68 -6.01 3.07
C GLN A 167 6.66 -4.92 2.60
N SER A 168 7.58 -4.52 3.49
CA SER A 168 8.61 -3.52 3.24
C SER A 168 9.77 -4.03 2.35
N ASP A 169 10.17 -3.26 1.32
CA ASP A 169 11.42 -3.50 0.56
C ASP A 169 12.61 -2.81 1.24
N TRP A 170 13.15 -3.49 2.25
CA TRP A 170 14.31 -3.02 3.02
C TRP A 170 15.57 -2.86 2.17
N ASN A 171 15.78 -3.69 1.15
CA ASN A 171 16.97 -3.61 0.31
C ASN A 171 16.95 -2.31 -0.52
N ALA A 172 15.81 -2.00 -1.14
CA ALA A 172 15.63 -0.75 -1.87
C ALA A 172 15.74 0.46 -0.93
N ALA A 173 15.16 0.39 0.26
CA ALA A 173 15.20 1.49 1.24
C ALA A 173 16.61 1.79 1.75
N LEU A 174 17.39 0.75 2.08
CA LEU A 174 18.78 0.89 2.51
C LEU A 174 19.67 1.42 1.38
N ASN A 175 19.48 0.95 0.15
CA ASN A 175 20.19 1.49 -1.02
C ASN A 175 19.87 2.98 -1.24
N LEU A 176 18.60 3.37 -1.08
CA LEU A 176 18.16 4.75 -1.18
C LEU A 176 18.78 5.61 -0.08
N ALA A 177 18.80 5.12 1.16
CA ALA A 177 19.45 5.77 2.29
C ALA A 177 20.95 5.97 2.04
N VAL A 178 21.63 4.94 1.50
CA VAL A 178 23.06 4.98 1.17
C VAL A 178 23.37 5.93 0.01
N SER A 179 22.48 6.04 -0.98
CA SER A 179 22.67 6.98 -2.10
C SER A 179 22.67 8.45 -1.64
N GLY A 180 21.95 8.76 -0.54
CA GLY A 180 21.93 10.06 0.10
C GLY A 180 23.21 10.41 0.87
N LEU A 181 24.17 9.48 0.99
CA LEU A 181 25.41 9.63 1.76
C LEU A 181 26.56 10.29 1.01
N ALA A 182 26.47 10.42 -0.31
CA ALA A 182 27.60 10.82 -1.14
C ALA A 182 28.13 12.22 -0.75
N GLY A 183 29.21 12.24 0.06
CA GLY A 183 29.93 13.45 0.46
C GLY A 183 29.83 13.87 1.93
N ALA A 184 29.19 13.10 2.81
CA ALA A 184 29.14 13.40 4.26
C ALA A 184 30.23 12.65 5.05
N GLU A 185 30.91 13.34 5.97
CA GLU A 185 31.98 12.76 6.81
C GLU A 185 31.44 12.08 8.09
N ASP A 186 30.33 12.58 8.65
CA ASP A 186 29.65 12.04 9.85
C ASP A 186 28.17 11.74 9.52
N PHE A 187 27.80 10.46 9.54
CA PHE A 187 26.47 10.01 9.16
C PHE A 187 25.92 8.94 10.10
N THR A 188 24.69 9.16 10.56
CA THR A 188 23.97 8.22 11.40
C THR A 188 22.67 7.79 10.74
N MET A 189 22.50 6.47 10.60
CA MET A 189 21.29 5.83 10.15
C MET A 189 20.46 5.42 11.36
N VAL A 190 19.19 5.83 11.40
CA VAL A 190 18.25 5.40 12.43
C VAL A 190 17.16 4.58 11.77
N ILE A 191 17.02 3.32 12.17
CA ILE A 191 15.92 2.45 11.76
C ILE A 191 14.90 2.42 12.90
N ILE A 192 13.65 2.74 12.61
CA ILE A 192 12.54 2.68 13.56
C ILE A 192 11.50 1.69 13.01
N GLY A 193 11.30 0.58 13.70
CA GLY A 193 10.41 -0.50 13.24
C GLY A 193 10.34 -1.64 14.25
N ASP A 194 9.62 -2.71 13.91
CA ASP A 194 9.48 -3.89 14.77
C ASP A 194 10.49 -5.01 14.47
N GLY A 195 11.29 -4.84 13.42
CA GLY A 195 12.39 -5.72 13.09
C GLY A 195 12.04 -6.82 12.10
N GLY A 196 10.95 -6.69 11.35
CA GLY A 196 10.58 -7.50 10.17
C GLY A 196 11.55 -7.41 8.98
N LEU A 197 12.86 -7.35 9.24
CA LEU A 197 13.91 -7.33 8.22
C LEU A 197 14.12 -8.74 7.66
N PRO A 198 14.08 -8.94 6.33
CA PRO A 198 14.39 -10.21 5.72
C PRO A 198 15.80 -10.72 6.10
N PRO A 199 15.99 -12.04 6.28
CA PRO A 199 17.32 -12.60 6.51
C PRO A 199 18.30 -12.22 5.40
N GLY A 200 19.52 -11.83 5.77
CA GLY A 200 20.55 -11.43 4.80
C GLY A 200 20.46 -9.98 4.32
N THR A 201 19.59 -9.15 4.93
CA THR A 201 19.60 -7.70 4.70
C THR A 201 20.96 -7.13 5.15
N GLY A 202 21.69 -6.52 4.22
CA GLY A 202 23.01 -5.92 4.47
C GLY A 202 22.99 -4.41 4.27
N ILE A 203 23.85 -3.68 4.98
CA ILE A 203 24.05 -2.24 4.73
C ILE A 203 25.14 -2.08 3.67
N PRO A 204 24.86 -1.42 2.54
CA PRO A 204 25.90 -1.10 1.57
C PRO A 204 26.85 -0.01 2.14
N GLY A 205 28.09 -0.38 2.48
CA GLY A 205 29.15 0.56 2.87
C GLY A 205 29.66 0.40 4.30
N SER A 206 30.96 0.61 4.52
CA SER A 206 31.67 0.18 5.74
C SER A 206 31.77 1.20 6.88
N ASN A 207 31.17 2.38 6.78
CA ASN A 207 31.36 3.51 7.73
C ASN A 207 30.04 4.17 8.18
N VAL A 208 28.93 3.45 8.26
CA VAL A 208 27.65 4.00 8.73
C VAL A 208 27.42 3.63 10.20
N GLU A 209 27.19 4.62 11.06
CA GLU A 209 26.68 4.36 12.40
C GLU A 209 25.20 3.99 12.30
N LEU A 210 24.85 2.78 12.75
CA LEU A 210 23.47 2.29 12.74
C LEU A 210 22.88 2.31 14.16
N ILE A 211 21.75 2.98 14.30
CA ILE A 211 20.90 2.98 15.49
C ILE A 211 19.58 2.33 15.14
N TYR A 212 19.16 1.35 15.93
CA TYR A 212 17.86 0.72 15.79
C TYR A 212 16.98 1.05 17.00
N ILE A 213 15.76 1.51 16.74
CA ILE A 213 14.74 1.80 17.73
C ILE A 213 13.62 0.76 17.54
N PRO A 214 13.57 -0.30 18.37
CA PRO A 214 12.54 -1.31 18.26
C PRO A 214 11.18 -0.76 18.70
N VAL A 215 10.14 -1.16 17.98
CA VAL A 215 8.74 -0.80 18.27
C VAL A 215 7.89 -2.07 18.40
N GLY A 216 7.05 -2.13 19.43
CA GLY A 216 6.16 -3.25 19.72
C GLY A 216 6.43 -3.89 21.08
N ASN A 217 5.39 -4.52 21.64
CA ASN A 217 5.38 -5.14 22.96
C ASN A 217 5.06 -6.64 22.95
N SER A 218 4.37 -7.15 21.92
CA SER A 218 3.86 -8.52 21.88
C SER A 218 3.98 -9.16 20.49
N GLY A 219 4.18 -10.49 20.45
CA GLY A 219 4.11 -11.30 19.23
C GLY A 219 2.74 -11.95 18.97
N ASP A 220 1.73 -11.71 19.82
CA ASP A 220 0.45 -12.39 19.74
C ASP A 220 -0.34 -11.95 18.49
N ASN A 221 -0.44 -12.85 17.52
CA ASN A 221 -1.22 -12.64 16.31
C ASN A 221 -1.87 -13.93 15.81
N ILE A 222 -2.99 -13.80 15.11
CA ILE A 222 -3.68 -14.92 14.47
C ILE A 222 -4.12 -14.47 13.08
N ALA A 223 -3.72 -15.21 12.04
CA ALA A 223 -3.89 -14.76 10.66
C ALA A 223 -4.50 -15.83 9.75
N ILE A 224 -5.18 -15.41 8.68
CA ILE A 224 -5.40 -16.25 7.51
C ILE A 224 -4.18 -16.14 6.60
N THR A 225 -3.40 -17.22 6.49
CA THR A 225 -2.11 -17.24 5.77
C THR A 225 -2.16 -17.98 4.43
N ALA A 226 -3.33 -18.48 4.05
CA ALA A 226 -3.64 -18.97 2.72
C ALA A 226 -5.15 -19.09 2.54
N LEU A 227 -5.64 -18.80 1.34
CA LEU A 227 -7.00 -19.08 0.88
C LEU A 227 -6.91 -19.44 -0.60
N ALA A 228 -7.46 -20.59 -0.97
CA ALA A 228 -7.48 -21.08 -2.35
C ALA A 228 -8.76 -21.86 -2.59
N THR A 229 -9.22 -21.86 -3.84
CA THR A 229 -10.35 -22.68 -4.27
C THR A 229 -9.90 -23.68 -5.31
N ARG A 230 -10.48 -24.88 -5.30
CA ARG A 230 -10.19 -25.89 -6.30
C ARG A 230 -11.47 -26.54 -6.77
N ALA A 231 -11.72 -26.51 -8.06
CA ALA A 231 -12.74 -27.33 -8.69
C ALA A 231 -12.09 -28.56 -9.31
N LEU A 232 -12.70 -29.73 -9.12
CA LEU A 232 -12.34 -30.96 -9.84
C LEU A 232 -13.52 -31.35 -10.74
N PRO A 233 -13.30 -31.86 -11.96
CA PRO A 233 -14.38 -32.25 -12.85
C PRO A 233 -15.36 -33.23 -12.19
N GLY A 234 -16.65 -32.85 -12.16
CA GLY A 234 -17.72 -33.68 -11.58
C GLY A 234 -17.78 -33.70 -10.06
N GLN A 235 -17.00 -32.86 -9.37
CA GLN A 235 -17.06 -32.65 -7.92
C GLN A 235 -17.38 -31.18 -7.63
N PRO A 236 -18.11 -30.89 -6.54
CA PRO A 236 -18.35 -29.50 -6.17
C PRO A 236 -17.02 -28.84 -5.77
N PRO A 237 -16.84 -27.53 -6.01
CA PRO A 237 -15.60 -26.85 -5.65
C PRO A 237 -15.30 -26.96 -4.15
N GLU A 238 -14.02 -27.06 -3.81
CA GLU A 238 -13.54 -27.16 -2.44
C GLU A 238 -12.77 -25.88 -2.06
N LEU A 239 -12.89 -25.52 -0.78
CA LEU A 239 -12.10 -24.44 -0.17
C LEU A 239 -10.92 -25.03 0.59
N TYR A 240 -9.74 -24.47 0.39
CA TYR A 240 -8.62 -24.59 1.31
C TYR A 240 -8.33 -23.23 1.96
N ALA A 241 -8.33 -23.19 3.29
CA ALA A 241 -7.85 -22.04 4.06
C ALA A 241 -6.81 -22.51 5.09
N ARG A 242 -5.87 -21.63 5.43
CA ARG A 242 -4.89 -21.89 6.50
C ARG A 242 -4.95 -20.78 7.54
N ILE A 243 -5.23 -21.16 8.78
CA ILE A 243 -5.20 -20.26 9.93
C ILE A 243 -3.90 -20.50 10.68
N THR A 244 -3.12 -19.46 10.96
CA THR A 244 -1.86 -19.56 11.69
C THR A 244 -1.95 -18.76 12.98
N ASN A 245 -1.55 -19.38 14.09
CA ASN A 245 -1.44 -18.75 15.39
C ASN A 245 0.05 -18.52 15.71
N PHE A 246 0.44 -17.25 15.84
CA PHE A 246 1.79 -16.80 16.17
C PHE A 246 1.97 -16.58 17.69
N SER A 247 0.90 -16.70 18.46
CA SER A 247 0.93 -16.53 19.91
C SER A 247 1.51 -17.76 20.61
N GLU A 248 2.02 -17.56 21.83
CA GLU A 248 2.49 -18.64 22.71
C GLU A 248 1.35 -19.41 23.40
N THR A 249 0.10 -18.98 23.21
CA THR A 249 -1.09 -19.57 23.83
C THR A 249 -2.06 -20.13 22.79
N GLU A 250 -2.91 -21.08 23.20
CA GLU A 250 -3.97 -21.63 22.35
C GLU A 250 -4.95 -20.52 21.96
N ALA A 251 -5.18 -20.37 20.66
CA ALA A 251 -6.13 -19.43 20.10
C ALA A 251 -7.47 -20.11 19.80
N ARG A 252 -8.58 -19.48 20.18
CA ARG A 252 -9.93 -19.88 19.79
C ARG A 252 -10.57 -18.81 18.93
N VAL A 253 -10.81 -19.14 17.67
CA VAL A 253 -11.33 -18.19 16.68
C VAL A 253 -12.59 -18.71 16.01
N VAL A 254 -13.41 -17.80 15.53
CA VAL A 254 -14.57 -18.10 14.69
C VAL A 254 -14.17 -17.81 13.26
N PHE A 255 -14.04 -18.86 12.45
CA PHE A 255 -13.84 -18.76 11.01
C PHE A 255 -15.21 -18.63 10.33
N THR A 256 -15.41 -17.55 9.58
CA THR A 256 -16.63 -17.33 8.80
C THR A 256 -16.27 -17.21 7.33
N LEU A 257 -16.98 -17.99 6.50
CA LEU A 257 -16.87 -17.95 5.06
C LEU A 257 -18.11 -17.27 4.48
N PHE A 258 -17.88 -16.30 3.60
CA PHE A 258 -18.88 -15.66 2.77
C PHE A 258 -18.65 -16.08 1.32
N VAL A 259 -19.72 -16.44 0.63
CA VAL A 259 -19.74 -16.77 -0.81
C VAL A 259 -20.67 -15.76 -1.46
N ASP A 260 -20.17 -15.01 -2.44
CA ASP A 260 -20.92 -13.94 -3.13
C ASP A 260 -21.58 -12.93 -2.18
N GLY A 261 -20.91 -12.65 -1.05
CA GLY A 261 -21.39 -11.73 -0.01
C GLY A 261 -22.37 -12.34 0.99
N GLU A 262 -22.87 -13.57 0.77
CA GLU A 262 -23.74 -14.26 1.72
C GLU A 262 -22.93 -15.18 2.64
N ARG A 263 -23.29 -15.17 3.94
CA ARG A 263 -22.62 -16.02 4.93
C ARG A 263 -22.94 -17.50 4.69
N PHE A 264 -21.95 -18.25 4.25
CA PHE A 264 -22.06 -19.66 3.88
C PHE A 264 -21.79 -20.59 5.06
N VAL A 265 -20.64 -20.42 5.73
CA VAL A 265 -20.19 -21.31 6.81
C VAL A 265 -19.64 -20.50 7.99
N THR A 266 -19.87 -21.01 9.20
CA THR A 266 -19.28 -20.47 10.44
C THR A 266 -18.81 -21.63 11.30
N GLN A 267 -17.52 -21.65 11.65
CA GLN A 267 -16.90 -22.74 12.42
C GLN A 267 -16.03 -22.18 13.54
N ASN A 268 -16.12 -22.78 14.72
CA ASN A 268 -15.18 -22.52 15.80
C ASN A 268 -13.92 -23.36 15.58
N GLN A 269 -12.78 -22.70 15.55
CA GLN A 269 -11.47 -23.32 15.38
C GLN A 269 -10.62 -23.10 16.63
N THR A 270 -9.89 -24.15 17.02
CA THR A 270 -8.90 -24.10 18.08
C THR A 270 -7.53 -24.33 17.46
N VAL A 271 -6.68 -23.32 17.50
CA VAL A 271 -5.36 -23.35 16.87
C VAL A 271 -4.29 -23.39 17.97
N PRO A 272 -3.50 -24.47 18.08
CA PRO A 272 -2.42 -24.56 19.07
C PRO A 272 -1.41 -23.40 18.95
N PRO A 273 -0.64 -23.12 20.01
CA PRO A 273 0.45 -22.13 19.96
C PRO A 273 1.42 -22.38 18.81
N ASN A 274 1.90 -21.30 18.17
CA ASN A 274 2.94 -21.36 17.13
C ASN A 274 2.67 -22.43 16.05
N SER A 275 1.41 -22.57 15.62
CA SER A 275 1.00 -23.65 14.72
C SER A 275 0.03 -23.15 13.65
N SER A 276 -0.10 -23.94 12.58
CA SER A 276 -1.06 -23.68 11.50
C SER A 276 -2.10 -24.79 11.43
N LEU A 277 -3.37 -24.41 11.28
CA LEU A 277 -4.51 -25.31 11.14
C LEU A 277 -5.10 -25.14 9.73
N PRO A 278 -5.12 -26.20 8.90
CA PRO A 278 -5.86 -26.18 7.64
C PRO A 278 -7.36 -26.31 7.91
N VAL A 279 -8.16 -25.46 7.27
CA VAL A 279 -9.62 -25.54 7.22
C VAL A 279 -10.01 -25.91 5.80
N ILE A 280 -10.66 -27.05 5.64
CA ILE A 280 -11.13 -27.56 4.35
C ILE A 280 -12.65 -27.61 4.39
N SER A 281 -13.30 -27.02 3.39
CA SER A 281 -14.75 -27.13 3.21
C SER A 281 -15.03 -27.88 1.93
N SER A 282 -15.65 -29.05 2.04
CA SER A 282 -16.16 -29.80 0.91
C SER A 282 -17.55 -29.30 0.55
N ALA A 283 -17.74 -28.95 -0.72
CA ALA A 283 -18.97 -28.44 -1.34
C ALA A 283 -19.27 -26.94 -1.17
N LEU A 284 -18.48 -26.09 -1.82
CA LEU A 284 -18.92 -24.75 -2.20
C LEU A 284 -20.06 -24.83 -3.23
N PRO A 285 -20.94 -23.80 -3.31
CA PRO A 285 -21.95 -23.72 -4.37
C PRO A 285 -21.29 -23.73 -5.76
N ASP A 286 -21.93 -24.34 -6.74
CA ASP A 286 -21.48 -24.20 -8.13
C ASP A 286 -21.74 -22.77 -8.64
N GLY A 287 -20.81 -22.22 -9.41
CA GLY A 287 -20.98 -20.92 -10.09
C GLY A 287 -20.87 -19.68 -9.20
N PHE A 288 -20.21 -19.78 -8.04
CA PHE A 288 -19.85 -18.59 -7.25
C PHE A 288 -18.82 -17.73 -8.01
N GLU A 289 -18.82 -16.42 -7.75
CA GLU A 289 -17.87 -15.47 -8.35
C GLU A 289 -16.71 -15.19 -7.40
N PHE A 290 -17.00 -15.04 -6.10
CA PHE A 290 -15.98 -14.69 -5.12
C PHE A 290 -16.28 -15.21 -3.71
N ILE A 291 -15.21 -15.32 -2.92
CA ILE A 291 -15.21 -15.82 -1.56
C ILE A 291 -14.42 -14.88 -0.66
N GLN A 292 -14.99 -14.59 0.51
CA GLN A 292 -14.33 -13.88 1.57
C GLN A 292 -14.31 -14.74 2.84
N ALA A 293 -13.13 -14.93 3.41
CA ALA A 293 -12.95 -15.58 4.70
C ALA A 293 -12.59 -14.54 5.76
N THR A 294 -13.20 -14.63 6.94
CA THR A 294 -12.91 -13.73 8.07
C THR A 294 -12.67 -14.53 9.35
N LEU A 295 -11.72 -14.08 10.17
CA LEU A 295 -11.50 -14.53 11.53
C LEU A 295 -12.08 -13.53 12.52
N THR A 296 -12.67 -14.05 13.60
CA THR A 296 -13.06 -13.23 14.75
C THR A 296 -12.65 -13.94 16.02
N LYS A 297 -12.04 -13.21 16.96
CA LYS A 297 -11.66 -13.74 18.26
C LYS A 297 -12.89 -14.25 19.02
N SER A 298 -12.80 -15.48 19.55
CA SER A 298 -13.83 -16.01 20.46
C SER A 298 -13.75 -15.31 21.82
N VAL A 299 -14.90 -15.07 22.46
CA VAL A 299 -15.00 -14.51 23.83
C VAL A 299 -14.22 -15.36 24.85
N ASN A 300 -14.04 -16.66 24.56
CA ASN A 300 -13.31 -17.59 25.43
C ASN A 300 -11.82 -17.76 25.05
N SER A 301 -11.31 -16.98 24.10
CA SER A 301 -9.90 -17.03 23.70
C SER A 301 -9.04 -16.17 24.61
N ILE A 302 -7.93 -16.72 25.09
CA ILE A 302 -6.94 -16.00 25.88
C ILE A 302 -5.94 -15.30 24.97
N ALA A 303 -5.54 -15.95 23.87
CA ALA A 303 -4.63 -15.40 22.86
C ALA A 303 -5.13 -14.04 22.36
N GLN A 304 -4.23 -13.05 22.32
CA GLN A 304 -4.50 -11.76 21.71
C GLN A 304 -4.30 -11.83 20.19
N ASP A 305 -4.80 -10.80 19.54
CA ASP A 305 -4.77 -10.65 18.10
C ASP A 305 -4.63 -9.16 17.83
N TYR A 306 -3.40 -8.72 17.63
CA TYR A 306 -3.06 -7.31 17.53
C TYR A 306 -3.02 -6.81 16.09
N LEU A 307 -3.01 -7.69 15.08
CA LEU A 307 -2.99 -7.31 13.68
C LEU A 307 -4.30 -7.70 13.00
N THR A 308 -5.10 -6.71 12.60
CA THR A 308 -6.45 -7.00 12.07
C THR A 308 -6.49 -7.17 10.56
N ILE A 309 -5.46 -6.72 9.84
CA ILE A 309 -5.45 -6.69 8.39
C ILE A 309 -5.34 -8.08 7.74
N ASP A 310 -4.80 -9.05 8.48
CA ASP A 310 -4.63 -10.46 8.06
C ASP A 310 -5.73 -11.39 8.58
N ASN A 311 -6.75 -10.83 9.25
CA ASN A 311 -7.95 -11.55 9.66
C ASN A 311 -8.96 -11.76 8.52
N THR A 312 -8.77 -11.09 7.38
CA THR A 312 -9.63 -11.25 6.21
C THR A 312 -8.82 -11.69 5.00
N ALA A 313 -9.35 -12.65 4.25
CA ALA A 313 -8.77 -13.13 3.01
C ALA A 313 -9.85 -13.27 1.93
N TYR A 314 -9.42 -13.13 0.69
CA TYR A 314 -10.26 -13.04 -0.49
C TYR A 314 -9.79 -14.05 -1.54
N ALA A 315 -10.72 -14.69 -2.23
CA ALA A 315 -10.42 -15.52 -3.38
C ALA A 315 -11.52 -15.31 -4.42
N VAL A 316 -11.16 -15.27 -5.69
CA VAL A 316 -12.14 -15.32 -6.78
C VAL A 316 -12.32 -16.76 -7.19
N SER A 317 -13.47 -17.12 -7.75
CA SER A 317 -13.58 -18.43 -8.38
C SER A 317 -12.54 -18.50 -9.50
N GLY A 318 -11.64 -19.47 -9.38
CA GLY A 318 -10.82 -19.90 -10.49
C GLY A 318 -11.78 -20.41 -11.54
N HIS A 319 -12.18 -19.52 -12.46
CA HIS A 319 -12.95 -19.92 -13.62
C HIS A 319 -11.99 -20.74 -14.48
N ASP A 320 -11.89 -22.03 -14.17
CA ASP A 320 -11.78 -23.04 -15.22
C ASP A 320 -13.05 -22.86 -16.04
N HIS A 321 -13.04 -21.86 -16.94
CA HIS A 321 -14.18 -21.54 -17.77
C HIS A 321 -14.52 -22.84 -18.49
N ILE A 322 -15.67 -23.43 -18.17
CA ILE A 322 -16.22 -24.52 -18.94
C ILE A 322 -16.46 -23.94 -20.34
N ARG A 323 -15.54 -24.21 -21.26
CA ARG A 323 -15.49 -23.60 -22.58
C ARG A 323 -16.68 -24.01 -23.38
N ARG A 324 -17.41 -23.04 -23.92
CA ARG A 324 -18.56 -23.31 -24.77
C ARG A 324 -18.05 -23.56 -26.17
N VAL A 325 -18.11 -24.83 -26.59
CA VAL A 325 -17.71 -25.25 -27.93
C VAL A 325 -18.94 -25.48 -28.78
N LEU A 326 -19.02 -24.83 -29.94
CA LEU A 326 -20.03 -25.18 -30.94
C LEU A 326 -19.43 -26.15 -31.96
N LEU A 327 -19.89 -27.39 -31.96
CA LEU A 327 -19.54 -28.38 -32.98
C LEU A 327 -20.61 -28.40 -34.07
N VAL A 328 -20.27 -27.92 -35.26
CA VAL A 328 -21.11 -28.01 -36.45
C VAL A 328 -20.69 -29.23 -37.25
N THR A 329 -21.49 -30.30 -37.17
CA THR A 329 -21.17 -31.60 -37.79
C THR A 329 -22.43 -32.31 -38.27
N SER A 330 -22.29 -33.15 -39.30
CA SER A 330 -23.33 -34.10 -39.72
C SER A 330 -23.27 -35.44 -38.95
N GLY A 331 -22.60 -35.48 -37.79
CA GLY A 331 -22.53 -36.63 -36.89
C GLY A 331 -21.20 -37.39 -36.98
N ASN A 332 -20.09 -36.72 -36.67
CA ASN A 332 -18.76 -37.32 -36.59
C ASN A 332 -18.43 -37.77 -35.16
N ILE A 333 -18.59 -39.07 -34.91
CA ILE A 333 -18.38 -39.69 -33.59
C ILE A 333 -16.96 -39.46 -33.05
N TYR A 334 -15.95 -39.35 -33.91
CA TYR A 334 -14.57 -39.19 -33.47
C TYR A 334 -14.32 -37.83 -32.80
N ILE A 335 -14.93 -36.77 -33.36
CA ILE A 335 -14.88 -35.43 -32.81
C ILE A 335 -15.75 -35.35 -31.55
N GLU A 336 -16.96 -35.92 -31.60
CA GLU A 336 -17.85 -35.91 -30.43
C GLU A 336 -17.23 -36.64 -29.22
N GLN A 337 -16.57 -37.80 -29.44
CA GLN A 337 -15.96 -38.56 -28.35
C GLN A 337 -14.72 -37.88 -27.77
N VAL A 338 -13.86 -37.29 -28.61
CA VAL A 338 -12.67 -36.60 -28.10
C VAL A 338 -13.06 -35.36 -27.30
N LEU A 339 -14.00 -34.54 -27.79
CA LEU A 339 -14.47 -33.36 -27.06
C LEU A 339 -15.14 -33.71 -25.73
N ARG A 340 -15.88 -34.83 -25.67
CA ARG A 340 -16.44 -35.36 -24.41
C ARG A 340 -15.38 -35.87 -23.44
N SER A 341 -14.21 -36.27 -23.92
CA SER A 341 -13.11 -36.77 -23.09
C SER A 341 -12.22 -35.66 -22.53
N LEU A 342 -12.28 -34.46 -23.12
CA LEU A 342 -11.49 -33.31 -22.67
C LEU A 342 -12.20 -32.60 -21.50
N PRO A 343 -11.52 -32.41 -20.35
CA PRO A 343 -12.09 -31.66 -19.24
C PRO A 343 -12.24 -30.17 -19.60
N GLY A 344 -13.19 -29.49 -18.96
CA GLY A 344 -13.39 -28.05 -19.15
C GLY A 344 -14.04 -27.65 -20.48
N LEU A 345 -14.60 -28.60 -21.26
CA LEU A 345 -15.38 -28.31 -22.46
C LEU A 345 -16.88 -28.61 -22.26
N ASN A 346 -17.74 -27.66 -22.60
CA ASN A 346 -19.17 -27.85 -22.81
C ASN A 346 -19.49 -27.72 -24.30
N THR A 347 -19.63 -28.87 -24.95
CA THR A 347 -19.85 -28.93 -26.39
C THR A 347 -21.34 -29.01 -26.72
N VAL A 348 -21.81 -28.07 -27.55
CA VAL A 348 -23.14 -28.10 -28.16
C VAL A 348 -23.01 -28.51 -29.61
N ARG A 349 -23.81 -29.49 -30.05
CA ARG A 349 -23.86 -29.91 -31.46
C ARG A 349 -24.91 -29.11 -32.22
N ALA A 350 -24.55 -28.64 -33.42
CA ALA A 350 -25.45 -28.09 -34.41
C ALA A 350 -25.29 -28.80 -35.76
N GLU A 351 -26.34 -28.76 -36.59
CA GLU A 351 -26.33 -29.33 -37.94
C GLU A 351 -26.55 -28.22 -38.98
N GLY A 352 -25.78 -28.28 -40.08
CA GLY A 352 -25.89 -27.38 -41.22
C GLY A 352 -25.13 -26.04 -41.10
N THR A 353 -25.08 -25.29 -42.21
CA THR A 353 -24.39 -23.99 -42.36
C THR A 353 -25.36 -22.79 -42.23
N GLY A 354 -26.45 -22.96 -41.47
CA GLY A 354 -27.44 -21.91 -41.23
C GLY A 354 -26.88 -20.76 -40.38
N SER A 355 -27.74 -19.99 -39.72
CA SER A 355 -27.29 -18.96 -38.78
C SER A 355 -26.49 -19.61 -37.64
N ILE A 356 -25.17 -19.42 -37.63
CA ILE A 356 -24.31 -19.85 -36.54
C ILE A 356 -24.58 -18.92 -35.36
N PRO A 357 -25.00 -19.44 -34.19
CA PRO A 357 -25.24 -18.62 -33.01
C PRO A 357 -23.92 -18.09 -32.45
N ASP A 358 -23.92 -16.82 -32.04
CA ASP A 358 -22.79 -16.20 -31.33
C ASP A 358 -22.74 -16.65 -29.85
N GLY A 359 -21.63 -16.36 -29.16
CA GLY A 359 -21.46 -16.63 -27.72
C GLY A 359 -20.84 -17.99 -27.37
N TYR A 360 -20.06 -18.55 -28.29
CA TYR A 360 -19.17 -19.70 -28.06
C TYR A 360 -17.71 -19.26 -28.17
N ASP A 361 -16.85 -19.88 -27.36
CA ASP A 361 -15.41 -19.57 -27.30
C ASP A 361 -14.67 -20.19 -28.50
N LEU A 362 -15.07 -21.41 -28.88
CA LEU A 362 -14.49 -22.17 -29.99
C LEU A 362 -15.59 -22.73 -30.90
N TYR A 363 -15.42 -22.52 -32.21
CA TYR A 363 -16.28 -23.06 -33.26
C TYR A 363 -15.52 -24.13 -34.05
N ILE A 364 -16.05 -25.35 -34.03
CA ILE A 364 -15.49 -26.49 -34.76
C ILE A 364 -16.41 -26.81 -35.94
N PHE A 365 -15.87 -26.65 -37.14
CA PHE A 365 -16.59 -26.92 -38.40
C PHE A 365 -16.08 -28.21 -39.04
N ASP A 366 -16.91 -29.25 -39.03
CA ASP A 366 -16.63 -30.54 -39.67
C ASP A 366 -17.27 -30.60 -41.05
N GLN A 367 -16.43 -30.58 -42.09
CA GLN A 367 -16.81 -30.66 -43.51
C GLN A 367 -17.69 -29.52 -44.03
N VAL A 368 -17.75 -28.41 -43.29
CA VAL A 368 -18.55 -27.24 -43.65
C VAL A 368 -17.75 -25.97 -43.46
N VAL A 369 -18.13 -24.91 -44.17
CA VAL A 369 -17.64 -23.54 -43.95
C VAL A 369 -18.87 -22.64 -43.99
N PRO A 370 -19.20 -21.89 -42.93
CA PRO A 370 -20.37 -21.01 -42.94
C PRO A 370 -20.09 -19.76 -43.79
N GLN A 371 -21.14 -19.20 -44.41
CA GLN A 371 -21.03 -17.98 -45.21
C GLN A 371 -20.65 -16.75 -44.37
N ASN A 372 -21.19 -16.69 -43.15
CA ASN A 372 -20.82 -15.69 -42.14
C ASN A 372 -20.04 -16.41 -41.05
N LEU A 373 -18.77 -16.03 -40.90
CA LEU A 373 -17.91 -16.57 -39.86
C LEU A 373 -18.22 -15.90 -38.52
N PRO A 374 -18.33 -16.68 -37.43
CA PRO A 374 -18.59 -16.13 -36.10
C PRO A 374 -17.36 -15.37 -35.56
N GLN A 375 -17.62 -14.56 -34.53
CA GLN A 375 -16.59 -13.92 -33.72
C GLN A 375 -16.15 -14.91 -32.62
N GLY A 376 -15.02 -15.59 -32.82
CA GLY A 376 -14.42 -16.55 -31.89
C GLY A 376 -13.37 -17.40 -32.58
N ASP A 377 -12.74 -18.31 -31.83
CA ASP A 377 -11.70 -19.17 -32.36
C ASP A 377 -12.28 -20.26 -33.26
N LEU A 378 -11.50 -20.70 -34.25
CA LEU A 378 -12.01 -21.51 -35.35
C LEU A 378 -11.14 -22.75 -35.59
N LEU A 379 -11.78 -23.93 -35.59
CA LEU A 379 -11.18 -25.18 -36.04
C LEU A 379 -11.94 -25.71 -37.26
N PHE A 380 -11.30 -25.72 -38.42
CA PHE A 380 -11.84 -26.32 -39.63
C PHE A 380 -11.30 -27.73 -39.83
N ILE A 381 -12.20 -28.70 -40.00
CA ILE A 381 -11.87 -30.10 -40.27
C ILE A 381 -12.43 -30.46 -41.64
N ASN A 382 -11.54 -30.81 -42.57
CA ASN A 382 -11.86 -31.13 -43.95
C ASN A 382 -12.79 -30.10 -44.64
N PRO A 383 -12.48 -28.79 -44.64
CA PRO A 383 -13.36 -27.77 -45.20
C PRO A 383 -13.69 -28.08 -46.67
N GLN A 384 -14.98 -28.02 -47.02
CA GLN A 384 -15.49 -28.34 -48.37
C GLN A 384 -15.72 -27.10 -49.26
N GLU A 385 -15.53 -25.91 -48.72
CA GLU A 385 -15.66 -24.64 -49.43
C GLU A 385 -14.47 -23.73 -49.10
N ASP A 386 -14.30 -22.64 -49.84
CA ASP A 386 -13.30 -21.63 -49.56
C ASP A 386 -13.70 -20.78 -48.35
N SER A 387 -12.70 -20.16 -47.72
CA SER A 387 -12.86 -19.26 -46.58
C SER A 387 -12.00 -18.02 -46.80
N PRO A 388 -12.28 -16.87 -46.17
CA PRO A 388 -11.35 -15.76 -46.10
C PRO A 388 -9.92 -16.16 -45.64
N PHE A 389 -9.78 -17.26 -44.89
CA PHE A 389 -8.49 -17.73 -44.37
C PHE A 389 -7.77 -18.76 -45.26
N PHE A 390 -8.43 -19.34 -46.26
CA PHE A 390 -7.81 -20.35 -47.11
C PHE A 390 -8.58 -20.57 -48.40
N THR A 391 -7.87 -20.93 -49.46
CA THR A 391 -8.45 -21.35 -50.74
C THR A 391 -8.12 -22.81 -50.99
N ARG A 392 -9.14 -23.62 -51.30
CA ARG A 392 -8.98 -25.04 -51.60
C ARG A 392 -8.33 -25.23 -52.96
N MET A 393 -7.33 -26.11 -53.01
CA MET A 393 -6.62 -26.49 -54.22
C MET A 393 -6.91 -27.95 -54.57
N ALA A 394 -6.02 -28.60 -55.32
CA ALA A 394 -6.18 -30.01 -55.69
C ALA A 394 -6.05 -30.94 -54.47
N GLU A 395 -6.72 -32.08 -54.52
CA GLU A 395 -6.47 -33.18 -53.59
C GLU A 395 -5.13 -33.84 -53.91
N SER A 396 -4.36 -34.18 -52.88
CA SER A 396 -3.11 -34.92 -52.97
C SER A 396 -3.23 -36.24 -52.24
N GLN A 397 -2.83 -37.32 -52.91
CA GLN A 397 -2.66 -38.66 -52.31
C GLN A 397 -1.21 -38.89 -51.85
N ASN A 398 -0.33 -37.89 -51.98
CA ASN A 398 1.05 -38.00 -51.54
C ASN A 398 1.13 -37.75 -50.02
N THR A 399 0.64 -38.69 -49.22
CA THR A 399 0.52 -38.57 -47.76
C THR A 399 1.63 -39.26 -46.99
N GLN A 400 2.77 -39.51 -47.66
CA GLN A 400 3.93 -40.20 -47.09
C GLN A 400 4.74 -39.26 -46.19
N ASN A 401 5.52 -39.86 -45.29
CA ASN A 401 6.45 -39.19 -44.38
C ASN A 401 5.79 -38.09 -43.51
N PRO A 402 4.77 -38.44 -42.70
CA PRO A 402 4.21 -37.52 -41.73
C PRO A 402 5.29 -37.07 -40.73
N ILE A 403 5.47 -35.76 -40.60
CA ILE A 403 6.42 -35.14 -39.68
C ILE A 403 5.77 -33.99 -38.91
N VAL A 404 6.17 -33.83 -37.65
CA VAL A 404 6.01 -32.59 -36.90
C VAL A 404 7.16 -31.67 -37.27
N LEU A 405 6.88 -30.45 -37.76
CA LEU A 405 7.94 -29.53 -38.19
C LEU A 405 8.76 -28.99 -37.03
N ASP A 406 8.08 -28.60 -35.94
CA ASP A 406 8.72 -28.13 -34.71
C ASP A 406 8.18 -28.93 -33.51
N PRO A 407 8.89 -29.98 -33.07
CA PRO A 407 8.52 -30.73 -31.88
C PRO A 407 8.60 -29.95 -30.56
N ALA A 408 9.22 -28.76 -30.55
CA ALA A 408 9.26 -27.88 -29.38
C ALA A 408 8.06 -26.92 -29.32
N ASP A 409 7.25 -26.85 -30.37
CA ASP A 409 6.02 -26.06 -30.37
C ASP A 409 5.06 -26.60 -29.29
N PRO A 410 4.54 -25.76 -28.37
CA PRO A 410 3.60 -26.19 -27.33
C PRO A 410 2.38 -26.95 -27.87
N ARG A 411 1.89 -26.59 -29.07
CA ARG A 411 0.76 -27.23 -29.76
C ARG A 411 1.04 -28.69 -30.12
N MET A 412 2.32 -29.07 -30.20
CA MET A 412 2.79 -30.39 -30.64
C MET A 412 3.39 -31.23 -29.51
N THR A 413 3.24 -30.80 -28.26
CA THR A 413 3.73 -31.51 -27.07
C THR A 413 3.18 -32.95 -27.01
N TYR A 414 4.07 -33.94 -26.99
CA TYR A 414 3.74 -35.38 -26.99
C TYR A 414 2.97 -35.91 -28.21
N VAL A 415 2.90 -35.14 -29.30
CA VAL A 415 2.24 -35.55 -30.54
C VAL A 415 3.23 -36.33 -31.42
N ASP A 416 3.02 -37.64 -31.58
CA ASP A 416 3.78 -38.48 -32.51
C ASP A 416 2.92 -38.84 -33.73
N VAL A 417 3.36 -38.43 -34.92
CA VAL A 417 2.69 -38.67 -36.19
C VAL A 417 3.45 -39.67 -37.07
N SER A 418 4.54 -40.28 -36.60
CA SER A 418 5.42 -41.12 -37.43
C SER A 418 4.73 -42.34 -38.05
N GLN A 419 3.63 -42.80 -37.45
CA GLN A 419 2.79 -43.91 -37.91
C GLN A 419 1.42 -43.46 -38.43
N LEU A 420 1.24 -42.16 -38.69
CA LEU A 420 -0.02 -41.60 -39.19
C LEU A 420 -0.24 -41.98 -40.66
N HIS A 421 -1.41 -42.53 -40.97
CA HIS A 421 -1.86 -42.80 -42.32
C HIS A 421 -3.08 -41.95 -42.67
N VAL A 422 -2.94 -41.14 -43.70
CA VAL A 422 -4.04 -40.34 -44.29
C VAL A 422 -4.20 -40.78 -45.74
N LEU A 423 -5.43 -41.04 -46.19
CA LEU A 423 -5.69 -41.47 -47.56
C LEU A 423 -5.40 -40.36 -48.58
N LYS A 424 -5.83 -39.14 -48.26
CA LYS A 424 -5.67 -37.94 -49.07
C LYS A 424 -5.88 -36.68 -48.25
N LEU A 425 -5.33 -35.56 -48.72
CA LEU A 425 -5.54 -34.22 -48.17
C LEU A 425 -5.91 -33.24 -49.28
N THR A 426 -6.61 -32.16 -48.95
CA THR A 426 -6.83 -31.01 -49.85
C THR A 426 -5.69 -30.03 -49.68
N GLN A 427 -4.94 -29.71 -50.72
CA GLN A 427 -3.92 -28.66 -50.61
C GLN A 427 -4.61 -27.30 -50.40
N LEU A 428 -4.02 -26.43 -49.58
CA LEU A 428 -4.55 -25.09 -49.32
C LEU A 428 -3.58 -24.02 -49.80
N ALA A 429 -4.13 -22.95 -50.38
CA ALA A 429 -3.44 -21.70 -50.70
C ALA A 429 -3.98 -20.56 -49.83
N ASN A 430 -3.29 -19.41 -49.82
CA ASN A 430 -3.62 -18.23 -49.00
C ASN A 430 -3.54 -18.49 -47.48
N VAL A 431 -2.61 -19.36 -47.07
CA VAL A 431 -2.38 -19.77 -45.68
C VAL A 431 -1.07 -19.20 -45.11
N GLU A 432 -0.56 -18.09 -45.66
CA GLU A 432 0.70 -17.47 -45.24
C GLU A 432 0.67 -16.95 -43.79
N TRP A 433 -0.52 -16.81 -43.21
CA TRP A 433 -0.75 -16.43 -41.83
C TRP A 433 -0.57 -17.59 -40.83
N ALA A 434 -0.52 -18.84 -41.31
CA ALA A 434 -0.53 -20.04 -40.47
C ALA A 434 0.81 -20.76 -40.46
N ASP A 435 1.17 -21.31 -39.30
CA ASP A 435 2.28 -22.23 -39.17
C ASP A 435 1.85 -23.65 -39.58
N PRO A 436 2.57 -24.33 -40.48
CA PRO A 436 2.38 -25.75 -40.72
C PRO A 436 2.94 -26.56 -39.55
N LEU A 437 2.07 -27.22 -38.79
CA LEU A 437 2.46 -28.02 -37.62
C LEU A 437 2.77 -29.47 -37.97
N ILE A 438 1.93 -30.07 -38.81
CA ILE A 438 2.09 -31.44 -39.31
C ILE A 438 2.17 -31.39 -40.83
N MET A 439 3.22 -31.99 -41.40
CA MET A 439 3.45 -32.05 -42.84
C MET A 439 3.54 -33.49 -43.33
N VAL A 440 3.13 -33.70 -44.58
CA VAL A 440 3.44 -34.88 -45.40
C VAL A 440 4.02 -34.40 -46.73
N ASP A 441 4.53 -35.32 -47.56
CA ASP A 441 5.13 -34.99 -48.87
C ASP A 441 4.18 -34.20 -49.81
N GLY A 442 2.87 -34.32 -49.60
CA GLY A 442 1.81 -33.69 -50.39
C GLY A 442 1.28 -32.37 -49.84
N GLY A 443 1.69 -31.93 -48.65
CA GLY A 443 1.22 -30.68 -48.02
C GLY A 443 1.03 -30.77 -46.51
N ALA A 444 0.45 -29.72 -45.92
CA ALA A 444 0.16 -29.67 -44.49
C ALA A 444 -1.07 -30.49 -44.13
N LEU A 445 -0.98 -31.29 -43.05
CA LEU A 445 -2.10 -31.97 -42.41
C LEU A 445 -2.70 -31.15 -41.26
N LEU A 446 -1.93 -30.22 -40.69
CA LEU A 446 -2.39 -29.29 -39.68
C LEU A 446 -1.69 -27.94 -39.87
N LEU A 447 -2.49 -26.89 -40.01
CA LEU A 447 -2.07 -25.49 -40.03
C LEU A 447 -2.70 -24.79 -38.83
N ALA A 448 -1.95 -23.94 -38.14
CA ALA A 448 -2.47 -23.17 -37.01
C ALA A 448 -1.78 -21.80 -36.92
N GLY A 449 -2.55 -20.74 -36.69
CA GLY A 449 -2.03 -19.38 -36.57
C GLY A 449 -3.07 -18.40 -36.04
N GLU A 450 -2.69 -17.13 -35.97
CA GLU A 450 -3.54 -16.06 -35.45
C GLU A 450 -3.89 -15.06 -36.55
N VAL A 451 -5.18 -14.74 -36.72
CA VAL A 451 -5.67 -13.74 -37.69
C VAL A 451 -6.70 -12.85 -37.03
N ASP A 452 -6.45 -11.53 -37.03
CA ASP A 452 -7.29 -10.52 -36.38
C ASP A 452 -7.58 -10.86 -34.90
N GLY A 453 -6.59 -11.41 -34.19
CA GLY A 453 -6.72 -11.80 -32.78
C GLY A 453 -7.51 -13.08 -32.51
N ARG A 454 -7.88 -13.83 -33.55
CA ARG A 454 -8.52 -15.15 -33.44
C ARG A 454 -7.50 -16.23 -33.71
N GLN A 455 -7.53 -17.28 -32.92
CA GLN A 455 -6.75 -18.48 -33.16
C GLN A 455 -7.52 -19.38 -34.12
N ILE A 456 -6.86 -19.74 -35.22
CA ILE A 456 -7.48 -20.50 -36.30
C ILE A 456 -6.58 -21.70 -36.61
N ALA A 457 -7.16 -22.90 -36.60
CA ALA A 457 -6.51 -24.09 -37.12
C ALA A 457 -7.33 -24.79 -38.20
N VAL A 458 -6.62 -25.44 -39.12
CA VAL A 458 -7.20 -26.14 -40.26
C VAL A 458 -6.55 -27.50 -40.42
N MET A 459 -7.37 -28.56 -40.40
CA MET A 459 -7.00 -29.92 -40.78
C MET A 459 -7.62 -30.24 -42.15
N PRO A 460 -6.88 -30.17 -43.27
CA PRO A 460 -7.47 -30.21 -44.60
C PRO A 460 -7.70 -31.63 -45.15
N PHE A 461 -7.99 -32.60 -44.28
CA PHE A 461 -8.25 -33.99 -44.64
C PHE A 461 -9.43 -34.56 -43.85
N ASN A 462 -10.08 -35.57 -44.42
CA ASN A 462 -11.21 -36.23 -43.76
C ASN A 462 -10.71 -37.19 -42.67
N LEU A 463 -11.11 -36.96 -41.42
CA LEU A 463 -10.77 -37.85 -40.30
C LEU A 463 -11.19 -39.31 -40.54
N ARG A 464 -12.29 -39.55 -41.27
CA ARG A 464 -12.78 -40.90 -41.60
C ARG A 464 -11.93 -41.62 -42.66
N GLU A 465 -11.09 -40.88 -43.36
CA GLU A 465 -10.13 -41.39 -44.35
C GLU A 465 -8.70 -41.39 -43.77
N SER A 466 -8.58 -41.44 -42.45
CA SER A 466 -7.30 -41.53 -41.73
C SER A 466 -7.40 -42.49 -40.55
N ASP A 467 -6.27 -42.98 -40.07
CA ASP A 467 -6.20 -43.72 -38.82
C ASP A 467 -5.98 -42.82 -37.58
N LEU A 468 -5.80 -41.50 -37.76
CA LEU A 468 -5.56 -40.54 -36.67
C LEU A 468 -6.51 -40.72 -35.49
N PRO A 469 -7.85 -40.77 -35.67
CA PRO A 469 -8.78 -40.86 -34.54
C PRO A 469 -8.70 -42.17 -33.75
N LEU A 470 -7.99 -43.17 -34.27
CA LEU A 470 -7.77 -44.47 -33.64
C LEU A 470 -6.44 -44.52 -32.87
N GLN A 471 -5.61 -43.48 -32.99
CA GLN A 471 -4.30 -43.38 -32.33
C GLN A 471 -4.39 -42.56 -31.03
N VAL A 472 -3.46 -42.81 -30.10
CA VAL A 472 -3.32 -42.02 -28.85
C VAL A 472 -2.98 -40.55 -29.15
N THR A 473 -2.36 -40.30 -30.29
CA THR A 473 -2.02 -38.96 -30.80
C THR A 473 -3.25 -38.07 -30.96
N TRP A 474 -4.44 -38.62 -31.27
CA TRP A 474 -5.65 -37.83 -31.48
C TRP A 474 -6.14 -37.07 -30.24
N PRO A 475 -6.41 -37.74 -29.08
CA PRO A 475 -6.80 -37.01 -27.88
C PRO A 475 -5.71 -36.07 -27.36
N ILE A 476 -4.43 -36.40 -27.53
CA ILE A 476 -3.32 -35.51 -27.15
C ILE A 476 -3.33 -34.24 -28.01
N LEU A 477 -3.40 -34.39 -29.34
CA LEU A 477 -3.45 -33.26 -30.26
C LEU A 477 -4.65 -32.35 -29.98
N MET A 478 -5.83 -32.94 -29.76
CA MET A 478 -7.03 -32.17 -29.46
C MET A 478 -6.95 -31.48 -28.08
N ALA A 479 -6.28 -32.07 -27.09
CA ALA A 479 -6.02 -31.41 -25.81
C ALA A 479 -5.11 -30.19 -25.98
N ASN A 480 -3.98 -30.34 -26.68
CA ASN A 480 -3.04 -29.25 -26.94
C ASN A 480 -3.68 -28.14 -27.78
N LEU A 481 -4.46 -28.49 -28.81
CA LEU A 481 -5.19 -27.50 -29.61
C LEU A 481 -6.26 -26.79 -28.78
N ALA A 482 -7.01 -27.53 -27.95
CA ALA A 482 -7.99 -26.91 -27.06
C ALA A 482 -7.28 -25.93 -26.11
N GLU A 483 -6.17 -26.31 -25.49
CA GLU A 483 -5.34 -25.42 -24.66
C GLU A 483 -4.75 -24.24 -25.44
N TRP A 484 -4.42 -24.42 -26.72
CA TRP A 484 -3.96 -23.32 -27.56
C TRP A 484 -5.08 -22.33 -27.91
N PHE A 485 -6.28 -22.81 -28.27
CA PHE A 485 -7.53 -22.05 -28.53
C PHE A 485 -8.08 -21.29 -27.30
N THR A 486 -7.19 -20.95 -26.36
CA THR A 486 -7.56 -20.27 -25.12
C THR A 486 -7.73 -18.79 -25.43
N PRO A 487 -8.87 -18.16 -25.08
CA PRO A 487 -8.94 -16.71 -25.07
C PRO A 487 -7.83 -16.24 -24.14
N ARG A 488 -6.97 -15.31 -24.62
CA ARG A 488 -5.94 -14.70 -23.78
C ARG A 488 -6.57 -14.37 -22.43
N THR A 489 -6.17 -15.07 -21.37
CA THR A 489 -6.62 -14.76 -20.03
C THR A 489 -6.25 -13.31 -19.80
N VAL A 490 -7.27 -12.47 -19.58
CA VAL A 490 -7.05 -11.02 -19.42
C VAL A 490 -6.04 -10.79 -18.30
N ILE A 491 -6.03 -11.68 -17.31
CA ILE A 491 -5.08 -11.76 -16.21
C ILE A 491 -4.75 -13.23 -15.91
N ASP A 492 -3.47 -13.52 -15.64
CA ASP A 492 -2.98 -14.85 -15.26
C ASP A 492 -2.76 -14.91 -13.75
N ILE A 493 -3.81 -15.27 -13.00
CA ILE A 493 -3.77 -15.42 -11.54
C ILE A 493 -4.47 -16.74 -11.18
N THR A 494 -3.76 -17.65 -10.52
CA THR A 494 -4.32 -18.96 -10.14
C THR A 494 -5.25 -18.89 -8.92
N ASP A 495 -5.05 -17.92 -8.00
CA ASP A 495 -5.90 -17.74 -6.81
C ASP A 495 -6.03 -16.25 -6.41
N SER A 496 -4.92 -15.63 -6.02
CA SER A 496 -4.86 -14.22 -5.58
C SER A 496 -3.44 -13.68 -5.66
N LEU A 497 -3.30 -12.35 -5.72
CA LEU A 497 -2.02 -11.65 -5.60
C LEU A 497 -1.70 -11.30 -4.14
N SER A 498 -0.42 -11.05 -3.88
CA SER A 498 0.02 -10.44 -2.62
C SER A 498 -0.10 -8.91 -2.66
N VAL A 499 -0.34 -8.25 -1.53
CA VAL A 499 -0.35 -6.78 -1.48
C VAL A 499 1.01 -6.23 -1.96
N GLY A 500 0.99 -5.29 -2.91
CA GLY A 500 2.18 -4.72 -3.54
C GLY A 500 2.70 -5.51 -4.75
N GLU A 501 2.13 -6.67 -5.06
CA GLU A 501 2.49 -7.45 -6.26
C GLU A 501 1.93 -6.81 -7.54
N SER A 502 2.71 -6.83 -8.61
CA SER A 502 2.28 -6.29 -9.91
C SER A 502 1.51 -7.32 -10.72
N LEU A 503 0.41 -6.89 -11.32
CA LEU A 503 -0.45 -7.68 -12.20
C LEU A 503 -0.14 -7.38 -13.67
N ALA A 504 0.23 -8.41 -14.43
CA ALA A 504 0.26 -8.34 -15.89
C ALA A 504 -1.14 -8.58 -16.46
N ILE A 505 -1.55 -7.72 -17.38
CA ILE A 505 -2.86 -7.72 -18.03
C ILE A 505 -2.65 -7.84 -19.53
N HIS A 506 -3.40 -8.72 -20.17
CA HIS A 506 -3.39 -8.96 -21.62
C HIS A 506 -4.78 -8.67 -22.23
N PRO A 507 -5.14 -7.39 -22.42
CA PRO A 507 -6.42 -6.99 -23.00
C PRO A 507 -6.60 -7.51 -24.43
N PRO A 508 -7.85 -7.83 -24.84
CA PRO A 508 -8.20 -8.07 -26.23
C PRO A 508 -7.91 -6.84 -27.11
N PHE A 509 -7.60 -7.07 -28.39
CA PHE A 509 -7.26 -6.01 -29.36
C PHE A 509 -8.32 -4.92 -29.54
N GLU A 510 -9.58 -5.22 -29.22
CA GLU A 510 -10.66 -4.26 -29.30
C GLU A 510 -10.74 -3.29 -28.12
N THR A 511 -9.89 -3.45 -27.10
CA THR A 511 -9.86 -2.63 -25.89
C THR A 511 -9.08 -1.34 -26.12
N ASP A 512 -9.65 -0.18 -25.75
CA ASP A 512 -8.95 1.10 -25.76
C ASP A 512 -8.45 1.50 -24.37
N VAL A 513 -9.20 1.11 -23.33
CA VAL A 513 -8.94 1.48 -21.93
C VAL A 513 -9.15 0.28 -21.02
N VAL A 514 -8.19 0.03 -20.13
CA VAL A 514 -8.35 -0.86 -18.98
C VAL A 514 -8.65 -0.01 -17.76
N ARG A 515 -9.79 -0.24 -17.11
CA ARG A 515 -10.15 0.42 -15.86
C ARG A 515 -10.07 -0.59 -14.72
N ILE A 516 -9.42 -0.20 -13.63
CA ILE A 516 -9.32 -1.01 -12.42
C ILE A 516 -9.89 -0.21 -11.25
N THR A 517 -10.85 -0.79 -10.54
CA THR A 517 -11.40 -0.23 -9.30
C THR A 517 -10.86 -1.01 -8.13
N ALA A 518 -10.13 -0.32 -7.25
CA ALA A 518 -9.57 -0.88 -6.03
C ALA A 518 -10.62 -0.98 -4.90
N PRO A 519 -10.35 -1.75 -3.82
CA PRO A 519 -11.28 -1.94 -2.71
C PRO A 519 -11.65 -0.64 -1.96
N ASP A 520 -10.80 0.38 -2.05
CA ASP A 520 -11.01 1.72 -1.49
C ASP A 520 -11.79 2.66 -2.43
N GLU A 521 -12.41 2.10 -3.47
CA GLU A 521 -13.14 2.80 -4.53
C GLU A 521 -12.26 3.68 -5.43
N GLN A 522 -10.93 3.62 -5.28
CA GLN A 522 -10.03 4.35 -6.16
C GLN A 522 -10.03 3.71 -7.56
N VAL A 523 -10.24 4.54 -8.58
CA VAL A 523 -10.29 4.11 -9.97
C VAL A 523 -8.99 4.46 -10.68
N TYR A 524 -8.42 3.47 -11.37
CA TYR A 524 -7.22 3.59 -12.19
C TYR A 524 -7.61 3.34 -13.65
N GLU A 525 -7.34 4.29 -14.53
CA GLU A 525 -7.51 4.12 -15.97
C GLU A 525 -6.14 4.01 -16.62
N LEU A 526 -5.90 2.87 -17.28
CA LEU A 526 -4.66 2.55 -17.95
C LEU A 526 -4.92 2.60 -19.46
N PRO A 527 -4.36 3.60 -20.18
CA PRO A 527 -4.49 3.65 -21.64
C PRO A 527 -3.76 2.46 -22.26
N PHE A 528 -4.37 1.86 -23.29
CA PHE A 528 -3.86 0.66 -23.95
C PHE A 528 -3.22 1.01 -25.31
N GLU A 529 -1.92 0.77 -25.46
CA GLU A 529 -1.18 0.93 -26.73
C GLU A 529 -0.26 -0.28 -27.06
N ARG A 530 -0.27 -1.34 -26.23
CA ARG A 530 0.72 -2.45 -26.27
C ARG A 530 0.07 -3.78 -25.92
N ASP A 531 0.66 -4.91 -26.32
CA ASP A 531 0.12 -6.26 -26.03
C ASP A 531 -0.01 -6.63 -24.53
N THR A 532 0.68 -5.92 -23.64
CA THR A 532 0.66 -6.16 -22.18
C THR A 532 0.67 -4.85 -21.40
N VAL A 533 -0.19 -4.76 -20.38
CA VAL A 533 -0.25 -3.65 -19.40
C VAL A 533 0.14 -4.19 -18.03
N VAL A 534 0.92 -3.42 -17.27
CA VAL A 534 1.28 -3.79 -15.89
C VAL A 534 0.59 -2.85 -14.91
N PHE A 535 -0.14 -3.42 -13.96
CA PHE A 535 -0.77 -2.72 -12.87
C PHE A 535 -0.07 -3.02 -11.54
N ALA A 536 0.48 -2.01 -10.88
CA ALA A 536 1.25 -2.18 -9.65
C ALA A 536 0.59 -1.55 -8.40
N ALA A 537 -0.61 -0.99 -8.52
CA ALA A 537 -1.30 -0.30 -7.41
C ALA A 537 -2.22 -1.25 -6.62
N THR A 538 -1.67 -2.40 -6.20
CA THR A 538 -2.32 -3.43 -5.38
C THR A 538 -2.10 -3.18 -3.88
N THR A 539 -2.32 -1.94 -3.43
CA THR A 539 -1.88 -1.47 -2.10
C THR A 539 -2.79 -1.88 -0.94
N HIS A 540 -3.97 -2.41 -1.22
CA HIS A 540 -4.95 -2.83 -0.21
C HIS A 540 -5.40 -4.28 -0.46
N PRO A 541 -5.60 -5.09 0.60
CA PRO A 541 -6.26 -6.38 0.46
C PRO A 541 -7.74 -6.20 0.11
N GLY A 542 -8.28 -7.08 -0.72
CA GLY A 542 -9.66 -7.02 -1.17
C GLY A 542 -9.87 -7.48 -2.60
N PHE A 543 -11.10 -7.29 -3.08
CA PHE A 543 -11.48 -7.52 -4.46
C PHE A 543 -11.19 -6.28 -5.31
N TYR A 544 -10.51 -6.49 -6.43
CA TYR A 544 -10.29 -5.48 -7.46
C TYR A 544 -11.16 -5.82 -8.66
N GLN A 545 -11.87 -4.82 -9.18
CA GLN A 545 -12.66 -4.96 -10.40
C GLN A 545 -11.83 -4.50 -11.59
N LEU A 546 -11.58 -5.38 -12.55
CA LEU A 546 -11.02 -5.05 -13.85
C LEU A 546 -12.15 -4.93 -14.88
N GLU A 547 -12.18 -3.82 -15.61
CA GLU A 547 -13.12 -3.52 -16.68
C GLU A 547 -12.34 -3.19 -17.96
N LEU A 548 -12.73 -3.83 -19.06
CA LEU A 548 -12.21 -3.58 -20.40
C LEU A 548 -13.22 -2.72 -21.16
N LEU A 549 -12.76 -1.59 -21.70
CA LEU A 549 -13.61 -0.60 -22.35
C LEU A 549 -13.19 -0.35 -23.80
N LYS A 550 -14.17 -0.22 -24.68
CA LYS A 550 -14.02 0.21 -26.09
C LYS A 550 -14.97 1.36 -26.38
N ASP A 551 -14.47 2.49 -26.86
CA ASP A 551 -15.28 3.71 -27.07
C ASP A 551 -16.15 4.10 -25.84
N GLY A 552 -15.68 3.77 -24.62
CA GLY A 552 -16.42 3.99 -23.36
C GLY A 552 -17.51 2.96 -23.03
N GLN A 553 -17.69 1.91 -23.83
CA GLN A 553 -18.58 0.79 -23.54
C GLN A 553 -17.82 -0.39 -22.92
N LEU A 554 -18.43 -1.04 -21.93
CA LEU A 554 -17.88 -2.23 -21.28
C LEU A 554 -17.94 -3.42 -22.25
N ILE A 555 -16.77 -3.98 -22.59
CA ILE A 555 -16.64 -5.16 -23.46
C ILE A 555 -16.24 -6.42 -22.68
N GLY A 556 -15.70 -6.26 -21.46
CA GLY A 556 -15.35 -7.38 -20.59
C GLY A 556 -15.12 -6.91 -19.16
N SER A 557 -15.31 -7.79 -18.20
CA SER A 557 -15.00 -7.50 -16.81
C SER A 557 -14.61 -8.76 -16.05
N GLN A 558 -13.64 -8.62 -15.15
CA GLN A 558 -13.11 -9.71 -14.34
C GLN A 558 -12.74 -9.17 -12.96
N GLN A 559 -12.91 -9.99 -11.92
CA GLN A 559 -12.41 -9.67 -10.59
C GLN A 559 -11.12 -10.43 -10.31
N PHE A 560 -10.26 -9.84 -9.48
CA PHE A 560 -9.16 -10.54 -8.85
C PHE A 560 -9.03 -10.18 -7.38
N ALA A 561 -8.45 -11.09 -6.61
CA ALA A 561 -8.25 -10.92 -5.17
C ALA A 561 -6.80 -10.54 -4.87
N VAL A 562 -6.62 -9.65 -3.89
CA VAL A 562 -5.31 -9.31 -3.30
C VAL A 562 -5.37 -9.60 -1.79
N ASN A 563 -4.35 -10.27 -1.26
CA ASN A 563 -4.24 -10.68 0.14
C ASN A 563 -2.86 -10.34 0.72
N LEU A 564 -2.75 -10.23 2.04
CA LEU A 564 -1.44 -10.05 2.68
C LEU A 564 -0.56 -11.30 2.53
N PHE A 565 -1.07 -12.47 2.96
CA PHE A 565 -0.41 -13.79 2.94
C PHE A 565 1.09 -13.83 3.26
N SER A 566 1.58 -12.88 4.06
CA SER A 566 2.97 -12.79 4.47
C SER A 566 3.14 -13.31 5.88
N LEU A 567 3.80 -14.46 6.01
CA LEU A 567 4.17 -15.01 7.33
C LEU A 567 5.12 -14.09 8.09
N LEU A 568 5.94 -13.30 7.39
CA LEU A 568 6.87 -12.36 8.01
C LEU A 568 6.11 -11.20 8.66
N GLU A 569 5.14 -10.62 7.93
CA GLU A 569 4.32 -9.51 8.44
C GLU A 569 3.33 -9.96 9.52
N SER A 570 2.78 -11.17 9.41
CA SER A 570 1.91 -11.73 10.46
C SER A 570 2.68 -12.17 11.70
N ALA A 571 3.99 -12.43 11.61
CA ALA A 571 4.84 -12.76 12.75
C ALA A 571 5.35 -11.50 13.45
N ILE A 572 4.45 -10.79 14.12
CA ILE A 572 4.69 -9.46 14.69
C ILE A 572 5.60 -9.44 15.94
N GLN A 573 6.34 -10.50 16.26
CA GLN A 573 7.19 -10.53 17.44
C GLN A 573 8.33 -9.50 17.29
N PRO A 574 8.39 -8.45 18.15
CA PRO A 574 9.41 -7.43 18.01
C PRO A 574 10.81 -8.00 18.20
N VAL A 575 11.73 -7.68 17.29
CA VAL A 575 13.12 -8.10 17.36
C VAL A 575 13.89 -7.11 18.23
N SER A 576 14.59 -7.62 19.25
CA SER A 576 15.48 -6.79 20.07
C SER A 576 16.75 -6.43 19.31
N ILE A 577 17.37 -5.30 19.67
CA ILE A 577 18.60 -4.81 19.03
C ILE A 577 19.75 -5.83 19.05
N ASP A 578 19.86 -6.62 20.11
CA ASP A 578 20.91 -7.65 20.26
C ASP A 578 20.76 -8.82 19.28
N ASN A 579 19.55 -9.01 18.73
CA ASN A 579 19.21 -10.10 17.83
C ASN A 579 19.02 -9.61 16.38
N LEU A 580 19.15 -8.31 16.11
CA LEU A 580 19.07 -7.77 14.77
C LEU A 580 20.35 -8.13 14.01
N ILE A 581 20.24 -9.03 13.03
CA ILE A 581 21.39 -9.43 12.20
C ILE A 581 21.33 -8.62 10.91
N VAL A 582 22.18 -7.60 10.83
CA VAL A 582 22.42 -6.84 9.59
C VAL A 582 23.86 -7.13 9.18
N GLU A 583 24.05 -7.73 8.01
CA GLU A 583 25.38 -8.21 7.60
C GLU A 583 26.39 -7.05 7.49
N GLY A 584 27.50 -7.16 8.24
CA GLY A 584 28.72 -6.36 8.02
C GLY A 584 28.90 -5.10 8.90
N THR A 585 27.99 -4.75 9.80
CA THR A 585 28.10 -3.50 10.60
C THR A 585 27.92 -3.76 12.10
N GLN A 586 28.73 -3.13 12.95
CA GLN A 586 28.52 -3.14 14.40
C GLN A 586 27.29 -2.27 14.73
N ILE A 587 26.21 -2.89 15.16
CA ILE A 587 25.01 -2.17 15.63
C ILE A 587 25.33 -1.59 17.01
N SER A 588 25.34 -0.27 17.10
CA SER A 588 25.46 0.44 18.37
C SER A 588 24.11 0.48 19.07
N VAL A 589 24.10 0.20 20.38
CA VAL A 589 22.92 0.35 21.23
C VAL A 589 22.44 1.79 21.15
N GLY A 590 21.14 1.96 20.89
CA GLY A 590 20.49 3.26 20.90
C GLY A 590 20.83 4.00 22.18
N ILE A 591 21.40 5.20 22.00
CA ILE A 591 21.99 6.10 22.99
C ILE A 591 23.45 5.79 23.31
N GLN A 592 24.36 6.20 22.41
CA GLN A 592 25.67 6.68 22.86
C GLN A 592 25.52 8.07 23.52
N ASP A 593 26.48 8.40 24.39
CA ASP A 593 26.57 9.65 25.17
C ASP A 593 26.87 10.89 24.30
N GLU A 594 26.14 11.11 23.22
CA GLU A 594 26.15 12.38 22.49
C GLU A 594 25.07 13.32 23.04
N LEU A 595 25.44 14.58 23.26
CA LEU A 595 24.60 15.59 23.92
C LEU A 595 23.87 16.44 22.88
N GLY A 596 22.62 16.12 22.56
CA GLY A 596 21.72 16.98 21.80
C GLY A 596 21.19 18.17 22.61
N GLN A 597 20.58 19.14 21.93
CA GLN A 597 20.20 20.43 22.53
C GLN A 597 18.69 20.69 22.43
N ARG A 598 17.98 20.54 23.54
CA ARG A 598 16.55 20.90 23.61
C ARG A 598 16.39 22.36 23.99
N GLU A 599 15.87 23.17 23.07
CA GLU A 599 15.64 24.60 23.30
C GLU A 599 14.42 24.83 24.24
N LEU A 600 14.55 25.78 25.18
CA LEU A 600 13.50 26.12 26.15
C LEU A 600 12.83 27.48 25.91
N TRP A 601 13.19 28.18 24.82
CA TRP A 601 12.75 29.56 24.59
C TRP A 601 11.23 29.70 24.46
N SER A 602 10.54 28.68 23.95
CA SER A 602 9.08 28.66 23.79
C SER A 602 8.36 28.76 25.14
N TYR A 603 8.82 28.02 26.15
CA TYR A 603 8.28 28.14 27.51
C TYR A 603 8.55 29.51 28.13
N VAL A 604 9.74 30.06 27.87
CA VAL A 604 10.14 31.39 28.35
C VAL A 604 9.28 32.50 27.71
N ILE A 605 8.96 32.40 26.42
CA ILE A 605 8.14 33.41 25.75
C ILE A 605 6.68 33.34 26.16
N VAL A 606 6.14 32.15 26.46
CA VAL A 606 4.81 31.98 27.06
C VAL A 606 4.75 32.63 28.44
N LEU A 607 5.79 32.48 29.26
CA LEU A 607 5.89 33.19 30.54
C LEU A 607 5.92 34.71 30.33
N ALA A 608 6.69 35.22 29.36
CA ALA A 608 6.70 36.65 29.03
C ALA A 608 5.30 37.17 28.69
N LEU A 609 4.54 36.41 27.89
CA LEU A 609 3.19 36.76 27.46
C LEU A 609 2.19 36.73 28.62
N LEU A 610 2.30 35.75 29.52
CA LEU A 610 1.49 35.67 30.74
C LEU A 610 1.73 36.88 31.66
N PHE A 611 3.00 37.30 31.82
CA PHE A 611 3.34 38.49 32.59
C PHE A 611 2.84 39.79 31.93
N LEU A 612 2.85 39.86 30.60
CA LEU A 612 2.27 40.97 29.84
C LEU A 612 0.75 41.07 30.05
N LEU A 613 0.04 39.93 30.09
CA LEU A 613 -1.39 39.90 30.42
C LEU A 613 -1.66 40.36 31.87
N ILE A 614 -0.81 39.96 32.82
CA ILE A 614 -0.89 40.45 34.21
C ILE A 614 -0.66 41.97 34.27
N GLU A 615 0.28 42.49 33.47
CA GLU A 615 0.55 43.94 33.38
C GLU A 615 -0.67 44.68 32.88
N TRP A 616 -1.23 44.19 31.78
CA TRP A 616 -2.43 44.76 31.19
C TRP A 616 -3.60 44.76 32.19
N TYR A 617 -3.81 43.66 32.91
CA TYR A 617 -4.84 43.57 33.95
C TYR A 617 -4.59 44.55 35.11
N ALA A 618 -3.36 44.62 35.62
CA ALA A 618 -2.99 45.52 36.71
C ALA A 618 -3.13 47.00 36.32
N TYR A 619 -2.75 47.34 35.08
CA TYR A 619 -2.92 48.67 34.50
C TYR A 619 -4.40 49.04 34.38
N HIS A 620 -5.24 48.14 33.88
CA HIS A 620 -6.66 48.41 33.72
C HIS A 620 -7.38 48.55 35.08
N ARG A 621 -6.92 47.83 36.11
CA ARG A 621 -7.43 47.97 37.48
C ARG A 621 -7.07 49.33 38.10
N GLN A 622 -5.91 49.90 37.77
CA GLN A 622 -5.52 51.26 38.20
C GLN A 622 -6.32 52.38 37.52
N MET A 623 -6.96 52.12 36.38
CA MET A 623 -7.82 53.09 35.69
C MET A 623 -9.25 53.18 36.27
N ARG A 624 -9.67 52.23 37.12
CA ARG A 624 -10.95 52.34 37.83
C ARG A 624 -10.82 53.38 38.96
N VAL A 625 -11.46 54.53 38.74
CA VAL A 625 -11.56 55.69 39.66
C VAL A 625 -11.95 55.24 41.08
N PRO A 626 -11.36 55.80 42.16
CA PRO A 626 -11.83 55.52 43.51
C PRO A 626 -13.24 56.10 43.67
N THR A 627 -14.22 55.25 43.97
CA THR A 627 -15.55 55.67 44.43
C THR A 627 -15.44 56.30 45.81
N VAL A 628 -15.16 57.61 45.86
CA VAL A 628 -15.32 58.42 47.07
C VAL A 628 -16.72 59.01 47.07
N PHE A 629 -17.67 58.31 47.70
CA PHE A 629 -18.84 58.93 48.29
C PHE A 629 -19.05 58.34 49.69
N ARG A 630 -18.58 59.07 50.71
CA ARG A 630 -19.06 58.95 52.09
C ARG A 630 -19.67 60.30 52.47
N PRO A 631 -20.97 60.41 52.78
CA PRO A 631 -21.53 61.65 53.29
C PRO A 631 -21.17 61.81 54.77
N ILE A 632 -20.74 63.01 55.14
CA ILE A 632 -20.57 63.47 56.52
C ILE A 632 -21.75 64.38 56.85
N SER A 633 -22.68 63.91 57.68
CA SER A 633 -23.58 64.71 58.54
C SER A 633 -24.41 63.73 59.38
N GLY A 634 -24.61 63.86 60.69
CA GLY A 634 -24.35 64.97 61.58
C GLY A 634 -24.41 64.57 63.05
N ARG A 635 -23.97 65.51 63.87
CA ARG A 635 -23.83 65.47 65.32
C ARG A 635 -25.10 66.07 65.94
N LYS A 636 -25.84 65.33 66.78
CA LYS A 636 -26.79 65.84 67.80
C LYS A 636 -26.79 64.81 68.94
N LEU A 637 -26.19 65.14 70.08
CA LEU A 637 -26.75 65.81 71.27
C LEU A 637 -27.43 64.82 72.24
N GLN A 638 -27.03 64.95 73.49
CA GLN A 638 -27.45 64.24 74.69
C GLN A 638 -28.97 64.28 74.93
N ALA A 639 -29.51 63.22 75.53
CA ALA A 639 -30.42 63.32 76.69
C ALA A 639 -30.48 61.98 77.44
N ALA A 640 -30.56 62.10 78.76
CA ALA A 640 -30.56 61.04 79.76
C ALA A 640 -31.94 60.36 79.92
N SER A 641 -31.92 59.05 80.19
CA SER A 641 -32.55 58.38 81.34
C SER A 641 -32.42 56.87 81.16
#